data_AF-A0A2A2LU50-F1
#
_entry.id   AF-A0A2A2LU50-F1
#
_cell.length_a   1.000
_cell.length_b   1.000
_cell.length_c   1.000
_cell.angle_alpha   90.00
_cell.angle_beta   90.00
_cell.angle_gamma   90.00
#
_symmetry.space_group_name_H-M   'P 1'
#
loop_
_entity.id
_entity.type
_entity.pdbx_description
1 polymer ?
#
loop_
_entity_poly.entity_id
_entity_poly.type
_entity_poly.pdbx_seq_one_letter_code
_entity_poly.pdbx_strand_id
1 'polypeptide(L)'
;MKHKMKIDIKDIITDAARQWWVAHGRYELIRPFYALRIEAVKPEDSGTYRCRLETDPLFSLTMSTAYIDLTVLVKPVPPSSPTIKEYTNHSVTLTWTHQTARAHRPIKRFSVAVRSMPDDARYVIAAPSNSTSVIVDNLSPFTLYGFAVRAENAAGNSEFGPETTFRTLGEAPKTPPIIESITNASVGGCVTVHVRPPQDMHGELNGYVIYTQRLNDTEPRKQFFTSPLSAFLNICGLHSDSSYVISIEADNGFGISPAAKVPFETEASVPNWVPQNVTIKPSIERPEITIDWSVPNHTNTAISKYTIYYKKEGDPKWKMESLNVEKSKFTSYSHRLINLAPDSEYKIRLSASSYKGEGKRSQEYVTKTDYPVPTPPEIKGISFDCKPKAVFIKWTSLAKLNGSFYIVELQNASSKLVKNVNFAEMTIKNLSLNSEYSIRVFSAIRSRADNKTLLKSPFGTVHRLVLKEECEYSSSLCNTNDPNHKCLQLAQQPTYHRLAFITIIFAFILFFFIVILIARMAKNRSVDLKLLLKKKEKCVYLEEVHPLVYDPVGFDDIPVELFYGVCEDLGRNNYAKYKAQFEQIEKFSSTDNEDSAIQSDDTHLDKNRYLNIGAIDATRIRINSSTGSDYINANYIDSTLRKKTYIATQAPLPSTFADFWCMIWQERCNVIVMITNLVEDGRRKCDQYWPSAVDSQQVHGIYQISLLSETINAHFSHRILSLKIAKSLPPTERKIHQLHFIGWPDHGVPTSVFPLLNFINYVSDIHTTGSIVVHCSAGVGRTGCTTLIDSMRRHLVEHRSLNLAAHLIRMRKQREKLVQTVDQYIFCHEAVRQLIRHGITRVHSDLYMRYLNYLTEDNSCGKKRMQMQYEDICACHHTPTCSATPDCVVLPGYHRLDEFVVLNSTEEDEDLWKLIWQKSCQTVVLISSNHSAGDSFFWRGIQMVDGMKLERGDNFVLLQNHEDQLCVRILNVSRSSLESEFWQEVEKIQKYRLAYHDAPLLIVNFITSSLASSSATVPVHSPFSSSPRSSNLSISLNISDSSPSLPYALCALTNLGCQLEHEGCVDVVHVLASYQEKRCGLWSSKHDIEFIYEKLSILIGGTRV
;
A
#
# COMPACT_ATOMS: atom_id res chain seq x y z
N MET A 1 28.45 -32.34 -70.60
CA MET A 1 28.28 -33.10 -71.87
C MET A 1 28.86 -32.27 -73.01
N LYS A 2 29.65 -32.91 -73.88
CA LYS A 2 30.26 -32.33 -75.09
C LYS A 2 29.22 -32.25 -76.21
N HIS A 3 28.99 -31.09 -76.82
CA HIS A 3 28.65 -31.01 -78.24
C HIS A 3 29.28 -29.77 -78.86
N LYS A 4 30.14 -30.01 -79.87
CA LYS A 4 30.71 -29.01 -80.77
C LYS A 4 29.69 -28.75 -81.86
N MET A 5 29.34 -27.50 -82.10
CA MET A 5 28.78 -27.06 -83.38
C MET A 5 29.79 -26.06 -83.97
N LYS A 6 30.39 -26.43 -85.10
CA LYS A 6 31.37 -25.63 -85.83
C LYS A 6 30.59 -24.98 -86.98
N ILE A 7 30.44 -23.66 -86.95
CA ILE A 7 29.93 -22.88 -88.09
C ILE A 7 31.10 -22.02 -88.58
N ASP A 8 31.43 -22.16 -89.86
CA ASP A 8 32.54 -21.48 -90.52
C ASP A 8 32.09 -20.06 -90.92
N ILE A 9 32.61 -19.03 -90.24
CA ILE A 9 32.20 -17.61 -90.35
C ILE A 9 33.14 -16.89 -91.32
N LYS A 10 33.23 -17.33 -92.58
CA LYS A 10 34.01 -16.59 -93.60
C LYS A 10 33.16 -15.71 -94.52
N ASP A 11 31.86 -15.96 -94.63
CA ASP A 11 31.00 -15.21 -95.58
C ASP A 11 30.16 -14.10 -94.93
N ILE A 12 30.30 -13.84 -93.62
CA ILE A 12 29.51 -12.81 -92.89
C ILE A 12 30.32 -11.49 -92.71
N ILE A 13 31.57 -11.42 -93.18
CA ILE A 13 32.52 -10.36 -92.77
C ILE A 13 32.52 -9.10 -93.66
N THR A 14 31.78 -9.05 -94.77
CA THR A 14 31.92 -7.93 -95.74
C THR A 14 30.69 -7.05 -95.93
N ASP A 15 29.76 -6.98 -94.96
CA ASP A 15 28.67 -5.99 -95.01
C ASP A 15 28.87 -4.88 -93.96
N ALA A 16 29.20 -3.68 -94.44
CA ALA A 16 29.41 -2.49 -93.62
C ALA A 16 28.09 -1.87 -93.09
N ALA A 17 26.92 -2.42 -93.44
CA ALA A 17 25.62 -1.85 -93.09
C ALA A 17 25.05 -2.29 -91.73
N ARG A 18 25.69 -3.21 -90.99
CA ARG A 18 25.16 -3.73 -89.71
C ARG A 18 25.73 -2.97 -88.50
N GLN A 19 24.95 -2.03 -87.98
CA GLN A 19 25.22 -1.35 -86.70
C GLN A 19 24.82 -2.23 -85.50
N TRP A 20 25.69 -2.31 -84.50
CA TRP A 20 25.48 -3.05 -83.25
C TRP A 20 25.37 -2.06 -82.11
N TRP A 21 24.30 -2.17 -81.31
CA TRP A 21 24.06 -1.29 -80.16
C TRP A 21 24.36 -2.08 -78.88
N VAL A 22 25.37 -1.64 -78.12
CA VAL A 22 25.64 -2.14 -76.76
C VAL A 22 25.11 -1.10 -75.79
N ALA A 23 24.11 -1.45 -75.00
CA ALA A 23 23.62 -0.57 -73.95
C ALA A 23 24.69 -0.44 -72.86
N HIS A 24 25.20 0.78 -72.65
CA HIS A 24 25.91 1.22 -71.44
C HIS A 24 27.30 0.60 -71.15
N GLY A 25 28.21 0.60 -72.13
CA GLY A 25 29.66 0.74 -71.88
C GLY A 25 30.41 -0.29 -71.01
N ARG A 26 29.77 -1.37 -70.51
CA ARG A 26 30.38 -2.41 -69.67
C ARG A 26 30.69 -3.73 -70.38
N TYR A 27 30.43 -3.84 -71.68
CA TYR A 27 30.57 -5.09 -72.43
C TYR A 27 31.39 -4.84 -73.71
N GLU A 28 32.42 -5.65 -73.94
CA GLU A 28 33.26 -5.58 -75.14
C GLU A 28 33.20 -6.92 -75.90
N LEU A 29 33.03 -6.82 -77.22
CA LEU A 29 32.99 -7.98 -78.12
C LEU A 29 34.37 -8.19 -78.74
N ILE A 30 35.10 -9.21 -78.30
CA ILE A 30 36.45 -9.50 -78.82
C ILE A 30 36.34 -10.48 -80.00
N ARG A 31 36.90 -10.12 -81.16
CA ARG A 31 37.02 -10.99 -82.35
C ARG A 31 38.30 -11.84 -82.24
N PRO A 32 38.39 -13.08 -82.80
CA PRO A 32 37.54 -13.72 -83.82
C PRO A 32 36.56 -14.79 -83.31
N PHE A 33 36.51 -15.02 -81.99
CA PHE A 33 35.51 -15.89 -81.36
C PHE A 33 34.64 -15.03 -80.46
N TYR A 34 33.33 -15.00 -80.70
CA TYR A 34 32.40 -14.20 -79.90
C TYR A 34 32.39 -14.67 -78.44
N ALA A 35 33.24 -14.06 -77.61
CA ALA A 35 33.31 -14.27 -76.17
C ALA A 35 32.82 -13.01 -75.47
N LEU A 36 31.87 -13.16 -74.55
CA LEU A 36 31.42 -12.09 -73.65
C LEU A 36 32.40 -12.04 -72.47
N ARG A 37 33.23 -10.99 -72.40
CA ARG A 37 34.09 -10.75 -71.23
C ARG A 37 33.28 -9.96 -70.20
N ILE A 38 33.06 -10.57 -69.03
CA ILE A 38 32.48 -9.93 -67.85
C ILE A 38 33.66 -9.53 -66.95
N GLU A 39 33.75 -8.26 -66.53
CA GLU A 39 34.70 -7.84 -65.50
C GLU A 39 34.36 -8.49 -64.14
N ALA A 40 35.09 -8.18 -63.06
CA ALA A 40 34.91 -8.82 -61.75
C ALA A 40 33.43 -8.96 -61.36
N VAL A 41 32.97 -10.21 -61.29
CA VAL A 41 31.55 -10.55 -61.16
C VAL A 41 31.01 -10.09 -59.81
N LYS A 42 29.91 -9.36 -59.82
CA LYS A 42 29.22 -8.85 -58.63
C LYS A 42 28.05 -9.76 -58.24
N PRO A 43 27.60 -9.74 -56.98
CA PRO A 43 26.48 -10.59 -56.53
C PRO A 43 25.17 -10.31 -57.29
N GLU A 44 24.99 -9.06 -57.73
CA GLU A 44 23.89 -8.56 -58.56
C GLU A 44 23.85 -9.20 -59.97
N ASP A 45 24.96 -9.77 -60.43
CA ASP A 45 25.03 -10.47 -61.73
C ASP A 45 24.42 -11.89 -61.66
N SER A 46 23.82 -12.28 -60.53
CA SER A 46 23.07 -13.54 -60.43
C SER A 46 21.69 -13.37 -61.05
N GLY A 47 21.40 -14.09 -62.12
CA GLY A 47 20.13 -13.98 -62.82
C GLY A 47 19.99 -14.93 -64.00
N THR A 48 18.80 -14.95 -64.59
CA THR A 48 18.55 -15.67 -65.83
C THR A 48 18.84 -14.74 -67.00
N TYR A 49 19.96 -14.97 -67.67
CA TYR A 49 20.36 -14.21 -68.84
C TYR A 49 19.68 -14.80 -70.08
N ARG A 50 19.03 -13.94 -70.86
CA ARG A 50 18.37 -14.32 -72.11
C ARG A 50 19.25 -13.92 -73.28
N CYS A 51 19.76 -14.90 -74.02
CA CYS A 51 20.43 -14.69 -75.30
C CYS A 51 19.41 -14.86 -76.42
N ARG A 52 19.26 -13.83 -77.26
CA ARG A 52 18.31 -13.81 -78.37
C ARG A 52 19.05 -13.57 -79.68
N LEU A 53 18.86 -14.47 -80.63
CA LEU A 53 19.40 -14.36 -81.98
C LEU A 53 18.25 -14.01 -82.93
N GLU A 54 18.36 -12.89 -83.63
CA GLU A 54 17.43 -12.46 -84.68
C GLU A 54 18.17 -12.36 -86.01
N THR A 55 17.62 -12.99 -87.04
CA THR A 55 18.05 -12.76 -88.42
C THR A 55 17.19 -11.66 -89.05
N ASP A 56 17.81 -10.94 -89.99
CA ASP A 56 17.30 -9.81 -90.78
C ASP A 56 15.78 -9.84 -91.09
N PRO A 57 15.02 -8.72 -90.99
CA PRO A 57 13.56 -8.71 -91.13
C PRO A 57 13.01 -9.15 -92.51
N LEU A 58 13.88 -9.29 -93.52
CA LEU A 58 13.50 -9.64 -94.89
C LEU A 58 13.43 -11.15 -95.17
N PHE A 59 13.89 -12.01 -94.26
CA PHE A 59 13.83 -13.47 -94.42
C PHE A 59 13.10 -14.09 -93.23
N SER A 60 11.82 -14.41 -93.43
CA SER A 60 10.93 -15.22 -92.58
C SER A 60 11.40 -15.53 -91.14
N LEU A 61 10.71 -14.91 -90.17
CA LEU A 61 10.88 -15.06 -88.72
C LEU A 61 11.33 -16.46 -88.25
N THR A 62 12.61 -16.59 -87.93
CA THR A 62 13.08 -17.59 -86.96
C THR A 62 13.78 -16.89 -85.82
N MET A 63 13.06 -16.75 -84.70
CA MET A 63 13.61 -16.22 -83.46
C MET A 63 14.05 -17.40 -82.60
N SER A 64 15.35 -17.49 -82.28
CA SER A 64 15.83 -18.50 -81.35
C SER A 64 16.27 -17.82 -80.06
N THR A 65 15.76 -18.29 -78.93
CA THR A 65 16.03 -17.73 -77.60
C THR A 65 16.57 -18.83 -76.71
N ALA A 66 17.71 -18.59 -76.07
CA ALA A 66 18.29 -19.46 -75.05
C ALA A 66 18.37 -18.72 -73.72
N TYR A 67 18.13 -19.45 -72.63
CA TYR A 67 18.22 -18.93 -71.26
C TYR A 67 19.42 -19.57 -70.56
N ILE A 68 20.20 -18.77 -69.85
CA ILE A 68 21.35 -19.22 -69.05
C ILE A 68 21.15 -18.70 -67.63
N ASP A 69 21.07 -19.60 -66.65
CA ASP A 69 21.04 -19.23 -65.24
C ASP A 69 22.47 -19.07 -64.72
N LEU A 70 22.86 -17.84 -64.41
CA LEU A 70 24.12 -17.52 -63.73
C LEU A 70 23.86 -17.37 -62.23
N THR A 71 24.59 -18.13 -61.40
CA THR A 71 24.53 -18.01 -59.94
C THR A 71 25.92 -17.70 -59.40
N VAL A 72 26.10 -16.51 -58.85
CA VAL A 72 27.35 -16.07 -58.23
C VAL A 72 27.26 -16.40 -56.75
N LEU A 73 28.08 -17.36 -56.29
CA LEU A 73 28.07 -17.79 -54.88
C LEU A 73 28.82 -16.79 -54.02
N VAL A 74 28.11 -16.20 -53.06
CA VAL A 74 28.66 -15.30 -52.04
C VAL A 74 28.42 -15.86 -50.65
N LYS A 75 29.20 -15.41 -49.66
CA LYS A 75 28.95 -15.75 -48.25
C LYS A 75 27.48 -15.43 -47.91
N PRO A 76 26.79 -16.26 -47.11
CA PRO A 76 25.40 -15.98 -46.75
C PRO A 76 25.28 -14.65 -46.00
N VAL A 77 24.08 -14.08 -46.01
CA VAL A 77 23.76 -13.00 -45.05
C VAL A 77 23.66 -13.58 -43.64
N PRO A 78 24.01 -12.81 -42.59
CA PRO A 78 23.80 -13.23 -41.21
C PRO A 78 22.31 -13.54 -40.95
N PRO A 79 21.98 -14.62 -40.23
CA PRO A 79 20.62 -14.91 -39.76
C PRO A 79 20.06 -13.85 -38.81
N SER A 80 18.75 -13.88 -38.60
CA SER A 80 18.11 -13.08 -37.56
C SER A 80 18.60 -13.48 -36.16
N SER A 81 18.43 -12.59 -35.19
CA SER A 81 18.61 -12.95 -33.78
C SER A 81 17.76 -14.17 -33.43
N PRO A 82 18.30 -15.16 -32.71
CA PRO A 82 17.54 -16.35 -32.35
C PRO A 82 16.49 -15.99 -31.30
N THR A 83 15.27 -16.47 -31.50
CA THR A 83 14.18 -16.43 -30.52
C THR A 83 14.22 -17.68 -29.65
N ILE A 84 13.86 -17.53 -28.37
CA ILE A 84 13.83 -18.65 -27.42
C ILE A 84 12.42 -19.23 -27.41
N LYS A 85 12.31 -20.52 -27.65
CA LYS A 85 11.02 -21.23 -27.73
C LYS A 85 10.68 -21.97 -26.44
N GLU A 86 11.66 -22.66 -25.88
CA GLU A 86 11.55 -23.46 -24.66
C GLU A 86 12.84 -23.32 -23.85
N TYR A 87 12.77 -23.47 -22.53
CA TYR A 87 13.93 -23.32 -21.66
C TYR A 87 13.76 -24.05 -20.33
N THR A 88 14.88 -24.42 -19.71
CA THR A 88 14.97 -25.02 -18.37
C THR A 88 16.04 -24.29 -17.55
N ASN A 89 16.39 -24.82 -16.37
CA ASN A 89 17.58 -24.38 -15.62
C ASN A 89 18.91 -24.74 -16.32
N HIS A 90 18.90 -25.67 -17.28
CA HIS A 90 20.12 -26.18 -17.93
C HIS A 90 20.09 -26.18 -19.46
N SER A 91 19.01 -25.76 -20.10
CA SER A 91 18.89 -25.79 -21.56
C SER A 91 17.98 -24.70 -22.12
N VAL A 92 18.20 -24.34 -23.38
CA VAL A 92 17.43 -23.35 -24.12
C VAL A 92 17.25 -23.84 -25.56
N THR A 93 16.02 -23.84 -26.05
CA THR A 93 15.68 -24.13 -27.45
C THR A 93 15.60 -22.82 -28.23
N LEU A 94 16.49 -22.66 -29.20
CA LEU A 94 16.61 -21.47 -30.05
C LEU A 94 16.04 -21.74 -31.44
N THR A 95 15.31 -20.76 -31.99
CA THR A 95 14.80 -20.75 -33.36
C THR A 95 15.18 -19.44 -34.05
N TRP A 96 15.40 -19.43 -35.37
CA TRP A 96 15.73 -18.19 -36.11
C TRP A 96 15.16 -18.21 -37.53
N THR A 97 15.30 -17.09 -38.22
CA THR A 97 14.93 -16.95 -39.64
C THR A 97 16.13 -16.52 -40.47
N HIS A 98 16.13 -16.87 -41.76
CA HIS A 98 17.22 -16.53 -42.68
C HIS A 98 16.65 -16.17 -44.06
N GLN A 99 16.90 -14.93 -44.52
CA GLN A 99 16.48 -14.48 -45.84
C GLN A 99 17.46 -15.00 -46.91
N THR A 100 16.98 -15.81 -47.86
CA THR A 100 17.85 -16.44 -48.87
C THR A 100 17.60 -15.88 -50.28
N ALA A 101 18.47 -14.97 -50.75
CA ALA A 101 18.57 -14.68 -52.18
C ALA A 101 19.22 -15.86 -52.94
N ARG A 102 18.98 -15.96 -54.26
CA ARG A 102 19.45 -17.07 -55.12
C ARG A 102 20.97 -17.25 -55.06
N ALA A 103 21.71 -16.15 -54.94
CA ALA A 103 23.18 -16.11 -54.79
C ALA A 103 23.72 -16.72 -53.48
N HIS A 104 22.90 -16.90 -52.44
CA HIS A 104 23.31 -17.43 -51.14
C HIS A 104 23.00 -18.93 -50.95
N ARG A 105 22.29 -19.57 -51.90
CA ARG A 105 21.87 -20.98 -51.83
C ARG A 105 22.91 -21.91 -52.46
N PRO A 106 23.07 -23.15 -51.97
CA PRO A 106 22.39 -23.77 -50.83
C PRO A 106 23.09 -23.50 -49.48
N ILE A 107 22.30 -23.27 -48.42
CA ILE A 107 22.81 -23.23 -47.04
C ILE A 107 23.10 -24.67 -46.59
N LYS A 108 24.34 -24.92 -46.17
CA LYS A 108 24.79 -26.23 -45.70
C LYS A 108 24.40 -26.46 -44.24
N ARG A 109 24.64 -25.47 -43.38
CA ARG A 109 24.29 -25.52 -41.96
C ARG A 109 24.24 -24.16 -41.30
N PHE A 110 23.66 -24.11 -40.11
CA PHE A 110 23.78 -22.98 -39.19
C PHE A 110 24.65 -23.34 -37.98
N SER A 111 25.20 -22.34 -37.30
CA SER A 111 25.93 -22.53 -36.05
C SER A 111 25.60 -21.42 -35.07
N VAL A 112 25.50 -21.76 -33.78
CA VAL A 112 25.17 -20.85 -32.69
C VAL A 112 26.41 -20.65 -31.83
N ALA A 113 26.86 -19.42 -31.68
CA ALA A 113 27.81 -19.03 -30.65
C ALA A 113 27.06 -18.86 -29.33
N VAL A 114 27.59 -19.49 -28.28
CA VAL A 114 27.09 -19.42 -26.91
C VAL A 114 28.18 -18.83 -26.04
N ARG A 115 27.84 -17.85 -25.21
CA ARG A 115 28.74 -17.31 -24.17
C ARG A 115 27.98 -17.08 -22.87
N SER A 116 28.58 -17.43 -21.75
CA SER A 116 28.10 -17.01 -20.42
C SER A 116 28.48 -15.55 -20.18
N MET A 117 27.78 -14.85 -19.29
CA MET A 117 28.13 -13.50 -18.86
C MET A 117 28.52 -13.54 -17.38
N PRO A 118 29.67 -12.95 -16.98
CA PRO A 118 30.52 -12.03 -17.74
C PRO A 118 31.68 -12.69 -18.52
N ASP A 119 31.84 -14.02 -18.43
CA ASP A 119 32.94 -14.76 -19.06
C ASP A 119 32.83 -14.75 -20.60
N ASP A 120 33.67 -13.97 -21.28
CA ASP A 120 33.57 -13.77 -22.73
C ASP A 120 34.05 -14.99 -23.56
N ALA A 121 34.31 -16.12 -22.90
CA ALA A 121 34.56 -17.42 -23.54
C ALA A 121 33.35 -17.86 -24.38
N ARG A 122 33.57 -17.95 -25.70
CA ARG A 122 32.58 -18.40 -26.67
C ARG A 122 32.85 -19.83 -27.10
N TYR A 123 31.83 -20.67 -27.08
CA TYR A 123 31.84 -21.94 -27.82
C TYR A 123 30.77 -21.93 -28.89
N VAL A 124 30.95 -22.71 -29.95
CA VAL A 124 30.06 -22.74 -31.09
C VAL A 124 29.47 -24.14 -31.24
N ILE A 125 28.15 -24.23 -31.23
CA ILE A 125 27.43 -25.47 -31.52
C ILE A 125 26.84 -25.43 -32.93
N ALA A 126 26.80 -26.57 -33.62
CA ALA A 126 26.21 -26.66 -34.94
C ALA A 126 24.71 -27.02 -34.84
N ALA A 127 23.87 -26.37 -35.65
CA ALA A 127 22.48 -26.81 -35.81
C ALA A 127 22.43 -28.10 -36.64
N PRO A 128 21.39 -28.95 -36.46
CA PRO A 128 21.22 -30.14 -37.29
C PRO A 128 20.98 -29.77 -38.76
N SER A 129 21.95 -30.04 -39.64
CA SER A 129 21.87 -29.69 -41.08
C SER A 129 21.53 -28.20 -41.29
N ASN A 130 20.63 -27.88 -42.23
CA ASN A 130 20.08 -26.55 -42.48
C ASN A 130 18.87 -26.19 -41.61
N SER A 131 18.65 -26.89 -40.49
CA SER A 131 17.59 -26.57 -39.52
C SER A 131 17.77 -25.15 -38.97
N THR A 132 16.66 -24.42 -38.84
CA THR A 132 16.61 -23.10 -38.21
C THR A 132 16.22 -23.16 -36.74
N SER A 133 16.54 -24.28 -36.08
CA SER A 133 16.28 -24.54 -34.67
C SER A 133 17.38 -25.42 -34.06
N VAL A 134 17.80 -25.13 -32.83
CA VAL A 134 18.75 -25.95 -32.05
C VAL A 134 18.45 -25.89 -30.55
N ILE A 135 18.74 -26.97 -29.82
CA ILE A 135 18.73 -26.99 -28.36
C ILE A 135 20.17 -26.78 -27.89
N VAL A 136 20.38 -25.75 -27.07
CA VAL A 136 21.63 -25.54 -26.32
C VAL A 136 21.42 -26.13 -24.94
N ASP A 137 22.18 -27.13 -24.55
CA ASP A 137 22.12 -27.78 -23.25
C ASP A 137 23.39 -27.54 -22.42
N ASN A 138 23.45 -28.15 -21.23
CA ASN A 138 24.57 -28.07 -20.29
C ASN A 138 24.87 -26.64 -19.81
N LEU A 139 23.84 -25.79 -19.75
CA LEU A 139 23.91 -24.43 -19.24
C LEU A 139 23.89 -24.42 -17.71
N SER A 140 24.50 -23.40 -17.10
CA SER A 140 24.46 -23.19 -15.65
C SER A 140 23.13 -22.53 -15.24
N PRO A 141 22.50 -22.92 -14.11
CA PRO A 141 21.29 -22.29 -13.61
C PRO A 141 21.49 -20.82 -13.28
N PHE A 142 20.43 -20.03 -13.39
CA PHE A 142 20.39 -18.59 -13.12
C PHE A 142 21.53 -17.78 -13.76
N THR A 143 22.09 -18.28 -14.86
CA THR A 143 23.26 -17.71 -15.53
C THR A 143 22.81 -17.01 -16.81
N LEU A 144 23.28 -15.79 -17.01
CA LEU A 144 22.96 -15.01 -18.22
C LEU A 144 23.84 -15.50 -19.37
N TYR A 145 23.23 -15.96 -20.45
CA TYR A 145 23.89 -16.39 -21.68
C TYR A 145 23.58 -15.46 -22.85
N GLY A 146 24.54 -15.30 -23.76
CA GLY A 146 24.37 -14.66 -25.07
C GLY A 146 24.41 -15.70 -26.19
N PHE A 147 23.49 -15.58 -27.15
CA PHE A 147 23.32 -16.49 -28.28
C PHE A 147 23.31 -15.74 -29.61
N ALA A 148 24.19 -16.09 -30.54
CA ALA A 148 24.24 -15.49 -31.88
C ALA A 148 24.37 -16.59 -32.95
N VAL A 149 23.66 -16.45 -34.07
CA VAL A 149 23.61 -17.48 -35.12
C VAL A 149 24.34 -17.01 -36.36
N ARG A 150 25.06 -17.91 -37.04
CA ARG A 150 25.60 -17.70 -38.39
C ARG A 150 25.17 -18.83 -39.34
N ALA A 151 25.11 -18.51 -40.62
CA ALA A 151 24.88 -19.47 -41.71
C ALA A 151 26.19 -19.82 -42.45
N GLU A 152 26.27 -21.03 -42.99
CA GLU A 152 27.39 -21.55 -43.80
C GLU A 152 26.89 -22.03 -45.17
N ASN A 153 27.60 -21.65 -46.24
CA ASN A 153 27.43 -22.24 -47.58
C ASN A 153 28.80 -22.61 -48.19
N ALA A 154 28.83 -22.97 -49.48
CA ALA A 154 30.07 -23.33 -50.18
C ALA A 154 31.09 -22.18 -50.31
N ALA A 155 30.66 -20.92 -50.23
CA ALA A 155 31.54 -19.73 -50.23
C ALA A 155 32.07 -19.38 -48.82
N GLY A 156 31.56 -20.03 -47.78
CA GLY A 156 32.04 -19.91 -46.39
C GLY A 156 30.96 -19.47 -45.41
N ASN A 157 31.42 -19.02 -44.23
CA ASN A 157 30.56 -18.58 -43.14
C ASN A 157 30.18 -17.11 -43.31
N SER A 158 28.93 -16.80 -43.00
CA SER A 158 28.49 -15.44 -42.67
C SER A 158 29.08 -14.99 -41.32
N GLU A 159 29.06 -13.68 -41.09
CA GLU A 159 29.21 -13.13 -39.74
C GLU A 159 28.06 -13.62 -38.84
N PHE A 160 28.27 -13.59 -37.52
CA PHE A 160 27.20 -13.85 -36.58
C PHE A 160 26.15 -12.72 -36.64
N GLY A 161 24.88 -13.10 -36.66
CA GLY A 161 23.76 -12.17 -36.53
C GLY A 161 23.72 -11.52 -35.16
N PRO A 162 22.77 -10.59 -34.92
CA PRO A 162 22.68 -9.89 -33.65
C PRO A 162 22.37 -10.86 -32.50
N GLU A 163 23.00 -10.65 -31.36
CA GLU A 163 22.90 -11.54 -30.21
C GLU A 163 21.56 -11.41 -29.45
N THR A 164 21.02 -12.54 -29.01
CA THR A 164 19.94 -12.62 -28.02
C THR A 164 20.52 -13.03 -26.68
N THR A 165 20.17 -12.32 -25.60
CA THR A 165 20.55 -12.71 -24.24
C THR A 165 19.39 -13.33 -23.50
N PHE A 166 19.68 -14.31 -22.64
CA PHE A 166 18.69 -14.97 -21.79
C PHE A 166 19.31 -15.58 -20.55
N ARG A 167 18.61 -15.45 -19.41
CA ARG A 167 19.01 -16.06 -18.14
C ARG A 167 18.24 -17.36 -17.96
N THR A 168 18.95 -18.46 -17.75
CA THR A 168 18.36 -19.75 -17.41
C THR A 168 17.57 -19.68 -16.11
N LEU A 169 16.62 -20.60 -15.92
CA LEU A 169 15.88 -20.68 -14.65
C LEU A 169 16.83 -20.96 -13.47
N GLY A 170 16.48 -20.47 -12.28
CA GLY A 170 17.19 -20.81 -11.05
C GLY A 170 16.80 -22.19 -10.51
N GLU A 171 17.58 -22.67 -9.55
CA GLU A 171 17.30 -23.90 -8.81
C GLU A 171 17.72 -23.73 -7.35
N ALA A 172 17.24 -24.58 -6.44
CA ALA A 172 17.62 -24.51 -5.03
C ALA A 172 19.16 -24.57 -4.84
N PRO A 173 19.73 -23.81 -3.88
CA PRO A 173 21.16 -23.91 -3.58
C PRO A 173 21.52 -25.33 -3.12
N LYS A 174 22.63 -25.90 -3.59
CA LYS A 174 22.99 -27.29 -3.26
C LYS A 174 23.88 -27.37 -2.02
N THR A 175 24.53 -26.27 -1.63
CA THR A 175 25.34 -26.20 -0.40
C THR A 175 24.64 -25.40 0.70
N PRO A 176 24.88 -25.74 1.99
CA PRO A 176 24.30 -25.00 3.11
C PRO A 176 24.96 -23.62 3.26
N PRO A 177 24.29 -22.65 3.93
CA PRO A 177 24.88 -21.36 4.24
C PRO A 177 26.07 -21.49 5.18
N ILE A 178 26.96 -20.50 5.17
CA ILE A 178 28.19 -20.50 5.97
C ILE A 178 27.95 -19.68 7.24
N ILE A 179 27.91 -20.34 8.39
CA ILE A 179 27.84 -19.65 9.70
C ILE A 179 29.26 -19.24 10.11
N GLU A 180 29.49 -17.94 10.25
CA GLU A 180 30.81 -17.39 10.58
C GLU A 180 31.05 -17.24 12.07
N SER A 181 30.04 -16.81 12.82
CA SER A 181 30.13 -16.65 14.28
C SER A 181 28.76 -16.56 14.93
N ILE A 182 28.69 -16.93 16.21
CA ILE A 182 27.52 -16.70 17.08
C ILE A 182 27.99 -15.98 18.33
N THR A 183 27.34 -14.88 18.69
CA THR A 183 27.66 -14.08 19.88
C THR A 183 26.41 -13.78 20.69
N ASN A 184 26.51 -13.84 22.03
CA ASN A 184 25.43 -13.37 22.90
C ASN A 184 25.19 -11.87 22.69
N ALA A 185 23.93 -11.47 22.54
CA ALA A 185 23.58 -10.07 22.44
C ALA A 185 23.63 -9.40 23.82
N SER A 186 23.81 -8.09 23.87
CA SER A 186 23.79 -7.30 25.11
C SER A 186 22.45 -7.35 25.87
N VAL A 187 21.39 -7.84 25.23
CA VAL A 187 20.06 -8.06 25.82
C VAL A 187 19.91 -9.55 26.12
N GLY A 188 19.73 -9.89 27.41
CA GLY A 188 19.59 -11.28 27.85
C GLY A 188 18.43 -12.01 27.16
N GLY A 189 18.70 -13.22 26.65
CA GLY A 189 17.72 -14.03 25.90
C GLY A 189 17.75 -13.79 24.38
N CYS A 190 18.79 -13.14 23.85
CA CYS A 190 19.03 -12.98 22.41
C CYS A 190 20.47 -13.37 22.02
N VAL A 191 20.65 -13.86 20.80
CA VAL A 191 21.97 -14.09 20.17
C VAL A 191 22.01 -13.47 18.78
N THR A 192 23.19 -13.05 18.36
CA THR A 192 23.47 -12.55 17.01
C THR A 192 24.28 -13.59 16.26
N VAL A 193 23.82 -13.97 15.07
CA VAL A 193 24.44 -14.97 14.21
C VAL A 193 24.95 -14.30 12.95
N HIS A 194 26.25 -14.43 12.69
CA HIS A 194 26.87 -13.99 11.46
C HIS A 194 26.80 -15.11 10.42
N VAL A 195 26.10 -14.90 9.30
CA VAL A 195 25.95 -15.91 8.24
C VAL A 195 26.17 -15.30 6.86
N ARG A 196 26.81 -16.08 6.00
CA ARG A 196 26.97 -15.82 4.57
C ARG A 196 26.18 -16.82 3.74
N PRO A 197 25.65 -16.42 2.57
CA PRO A 197 24.92 -17.33 1.70
C PRO A 197 25.87 -18.39 1.12
N PRO A 198 25.31 -19.53 0.65
CA PRO A 198 26.00 -20.50 -0.20
C PRO A 198 26.78 -19.84 -1.35
N GLN A 199 27.84 -20.48 -1.84
CA GLN A 199 28.57 -19.97 -3.02
C GLN A 199 27.81 -20.25 -4.32
N ASP A 200 27.07 -21.35 -4.37
CA ASP A 200 26.30 -21.85 -5.51
C ASP A 200 24.81 -21.49 -5.37
N MET A 201 24.53 -20.20 -5.18
CA MET A 201 23.17 -19.73 -4.92
C MET A 201 22.17 -20.05 -6.03
N HIS A 202 22.62 -20.23 -7.28
CA HIS A 202 21.76 -20.55 -8.44
C HIS A 202 20.47 -19.69 -8.51
N GLY A 203 20.55 -18.45 -8.04
CA GLY A 203 19.43 -17.57 -7.72
C GLY A 203 19.91 -16.38 -6.90
N GLU A 204 18.99 -15.47 -6.55
CA GLU A 204 19.26 -14.33 -5.66
C GLU A 204 18.82 -14.67 -4.23
N LEU A 205 19.61 -14.30 -3.22
CA LEU A 205 19.23 -14.55 -1.82
C LEU A 205 17.95 -13.78 -1.46
N ASN A 206 16.86 -14.52 -1.28
CA ASN A 206 15.57 -14.02 -0.84
C ASN A 206 15.51 -13.87 0.70
N GLY A 207 16.14 -14.79 1.42
CA GLY A 207 16.24 -14.73 2.88
C GLY A 207 16.87 -15.97 3.50
N TYR A 208 16.83 -16.04 4.83
CA TYR A 208 17.20 -17.23 5.60
C TYR A 208 16.02 -17.77 6.39
N VAL A 209 15.88 -19.09 6.40
CA VAL A 209 14.99 -19.83 7.29
C VAL A 209 15.81 -20.35 8.46
N ILE A 210 15.44 -19.96 9.68
CA ILE A 210 16.14 -20.34 10.90
C ILE A 210 15.24 -21.20 11.77
N TYR A 211 15.74 -22.37 12.15
CA TYR A 211 15.15 -23.23 13.17
C TYR A 211 16.00 -23.14 14.43
N THR A 212 15.40 -22.73 15.54
CA THR A 212 16.07 -22.69 16.85
C THR A 212 15.40 -23.69 17.78
N GLN A 213 16.14 -24.69 18.23
CA GLN A 213 15.63 -25.75 19.10
C GLN A 213 16.44 -25.80 20.40
N ARG A 214 15.79 -25.73 21.55
CA ARG A 214 16.46 -26.03 22.82
C ARG A 214 16.66 -27.54 22.92
N LEU A 215 17.75 -28.01 23.53
CA LEU A 215 18.01 -29.45 23.65
C LEU A 215 16.87 -30.26 24.31
N ASN A 216 16.05 -29.61 25.15
CA ASN A 216 14.93 -30.25 25.85
C ASN A 216 13.58 -30.08 25.13
N ASP A 217 13.52 -29.34 24.02
CA ASP A 217 12.29 -29.10 23.27
C ASP A 217 12.08 -30.19 22.22
N THR A 218 10.83 -30.63 22.04
CA THR A 218 10.47 -31.66 21.05
C THR A 218 10.48 -31.15 19.62
N GLU A 219 10.23 -29.85 19.42
CA GLU A 219 10.15 -29.23 18.08
C GLU A 219 10.94 -27.92 18.00
N PRO A 220 11.58 -27.63 16.86
CA PRO A 220 12.29 -26.37 16.64
C PRO A 220 11.34 -25.19 16.39
N ARG A 221 11.72 -24.00 16.88
CA ARG A 221 11.06 -22.73 16.52
C ARG A 221 11.57 -22.23 15.16
N LYS A 222 10.69 -22.15 14.17
CA LYS A 222 10.97 -21.59 12.82
C LYS A 222 10.83 -20.06 12.80
N GLN A 223 11.78 -19.36 12.18
CA GLN A 223 11.81 -17.91 11.97
C GLN A 223 12.33 -17.60 10.56
N PHE A 224 11.82 -16.53 9.93
CA PHE A 224 12.23 -16.11 8.60
C PHE A 224 12.88 -14.72 8.65
N PHE A 225 13.99 -14.56 7.93
CA PHE A 225 14.72 -13.31 7.80
C PHE A 225 14.81 -12.93 6.33
N THR A 226 14.09 -11.89 5.89
CA THR A 226 14.06 -11.46 4.49
C THR A 226 15.19 -10.47 4.14
N SER A 227 15.68 -10.58 2.91
CA SER A 227 16.72 -9.74 2.26
C SER A 227 16.29 -8.26 2.16
N PRO A 228 17.22 -7.26 2.17
CA PRO A 228 18.63 -7.38 1.82
C PRO A 228 19.57 -7.00 2.95
N LEU A 229 20.03 -7.95 3.75
CA LEU A 229 21.23 -7.71 4.56
C LEU A 229 22.10 -8.94 4.62
N SER A 230 23.31 -8.76 4.11
CA SER A 230 24.46 -9.59 4.42
C SER A 230 24.76 -9.48 5.92
N ALA A 231 25.18 -10.60 6.51
CA ALA A 231 25.85 -10.75 7.79
C ALA A 231 25.01 -11.09 9.03
N PHE A 232 24.33 -10.17 9.73
CA PHE A 232 23.94 -10.40 11.13
C PHE A 232 22.44 -10.69 11.35
N LEU A 233 22.10 -11.88 11.84
CA LEU A 233 20.75 -12.33 12.19
C LEU A 233 20.56 -12.31 13.71
N ASN A 234 19.60 -11.54 14.22
CA ASN A 234 19.30 -11.44 15.65
C ASN A 234 18.17 -12.38 16.04
N ILE A 235 18.46 -13.35 16.89
CA ILE A 235 17.52 -14.38 17.34
C ILE A 235 17.21 -14.14 18.81
N CYS A 236 15.96 -13.82 19.10
CA CYS A 236 15.50 -13.39 20.42
C CYS A 236 14.39 -14.27 21.00
N GLY A 237 14.16 -14.12 22.31
CA GLY A 237 13.15 -14.89 23.04
C GLY A 237 13.63 -16.29 23.45
N LEU A 238 14.93 -16.44 23.65
CA LEU A 238 15.56 -17.68 24.11
C LEU A 238 15.51 -17.77 25.64
N HIS A 239 15.51 -18.99 26.17
CA HIS A 239 15.73 -19.23 27.60
C HIS A 239 17.16 -18.86 27.94
N SER A 240 17.36 -18.08 28.99
CA SER A 240 18.70 -17.80 29.52
C SER A 240 19.28 -19.05 30.18
N ASP A 241 20.60 -19.24 30.14
CA ASP A 241 21.28 -20.39 30.75
C ASP A 241 20.78 -21.73 30.18
N SER A 242 20.76 -21.83 28.84
CA SER A 242 20.20 -22.99 28.14
C SER A 242 20.91 -23.26 26.82
N SER A 243 21.13 -24.54 26.53
CA SER A 243 21.76 -25.00 25.30
C SER A 243 20.73 -25.18 24.17
N TYR A 244 21.09 -24.67 23.00
CA TYR A 244 20.28 -24.63 21.79
C TYR A 244 21.06 -25.19 20.59
N VAL A 245 20.33 -25.66 19.58
CA VAL A 245 20.84 -25.92 18.23
C VAL A 245 20.10 -25.00 17.27
N ILE A 246 20.85 -24.23 16.49
CA ILE A 246 20.31 -23.46 15.38
C ILE A 246 20.57 -24.20 14.07
N SER A 247 19.55 -24.30 13.21
CA SER A 247 19.68 -24.76 11.82
C SER A 247 19.30 -23.61 10.89
N ILE A 248 20.19 -23.22 9.98
CA ILE A 248 19.99 -22.10 9.05
C ILE A 248 19.98 -22.63 7.62
N GLU A 249 18.96 -22.25 6.86
CA GLU A 249 18.80 -22.55 5.45
C GLU A 249 18.71 -21.24 4.66
N ALA A 250 19.29 -21.19 3.46
CA ALA A 250 19.18 -20.06 2.56
C ALA A 250 18.06 -20.31 1.55
N ASP A 251 17.20 -19.31 1.33
CA ASP A 251 16.17 -19.32 0.30
C ASP A 251 16.58 -18.38 -0.83
N ASN A 252 16.53 -18.89 -2.06
CA ASN A 252 16.86 -18.12 -3.26
C ASN A 252 15.65 -17.79 -4.15
N GLY A 253 14.43 -18.03 -3.68
CA GLY A 253 13.18 -17.85 -4.43
C GLY A 253 12.84 -18.98 -5.39
N PHE A 254 13.76 -19.94 -5.62
CA PHE A 254 13.55 -21.16 -6.40
C PHE A 254 13.60 -22.43 -5.55
N GLY A 255 14.05 -22.33 -4.30
CA GLY A 255 14.05 -23.38 -3.30
C GLY A 255 14.99 -23.09 -2.13
N ILE A 256 14.98 -23.99 -1.16
CA ILE A 256 15.71 -23.86 0.10
C ILE A 256 16.97 -24.72 0.07
N SER A 257 18.08 -24.20 0.58
CA SER A 257 19.34 -24.93 0.70
C SER A 257 19.28 -26.03 1.76
N PRO A 258 20.22 -27.00 1.77
CA PRO A 258 20.47 -27.79 2.96
C PRO A 258 20.76 -26.92 4.20
N ALA A 259 20.45 -27.42 5.39
CA ALA A 259 20.61 -26.66 6.64
C ALA A 259 22.04 -26.71 7.20
N ALA A 260 22.58 -25.54 7.57
CA ALA A 260 23.77 -25.43 8.40
C ALA A 260 23.38 -25.50 9.88
N LYS A 261 23.92 -26.45 10.64
CA LYS A 261 23.58 -26.65 12.05
C LYS A 261 24.74 -26.27 12.97
N VAL A 262 24.47 -25.55 14.05
CA VAL A 262 25.47 -25.23 15.08
C VAL A 262 24.85 -25.17 16.48
N PRO A 263 25.46 -25.79 17.49
CA PRO A 263 25.02 -25.66 18.87
C PRO A 263 25.54 -24.37 19.50
N PHE A 264 24.79 -23.78 20.43
CA PHE A 264 25.23 -22.64 21.24
C PHE A 264 24.53 -22.63 22.61
N GLU A 265 25.07 -21.86 23.57
CA GLU A 265 24.48 -21.69 24.90
C GLU A 265 24.22 -20.21 25.18
N THR A 266 23.07 -19.92 25.79
CA THR A 266 22.68 -18.57 26.18
C THR A 266 23.21 -18.21 27.55
N GLU A 267 23.64 -16.96 27.75
CA GLU A 267 24.03 -16.46 29.06
C GLU A 267 22.84 -16.20 29.99
N ALA A 268 23.13 -16.23 31.29
CA ALA A 268 22.16 -15.92 32.34
C ALA A 268 21.92 -14.42 32.52
N SER A 269 20.67 -14.01 32.74
CA SER A 269 20.25 -12.60 32.85
C SER A 269 19.46 -12.28 34.13
N VAL A 270 19.32 -10.98 34.43
CA VAL A 270 18.40 -10.50 35.48
C VAL A 270 16.96 -10.44 34.95
N PRO A 271 15.92 -10.66 35.78
CA PRO A 271 14.53 -10.59 35.33
C PRO A 271 14.18 -9.20 34.79
N ASN A 272 13.73 -9.12 33.52
CA ASN A 272 13.37 -7.87 32.85
C ASN A 272 11.88 -7.49 33.01
N TRP A 273 11.16 -8.20 33.88
CA TRP A 273 9.74 -8.05 34.15
C TRP A 273 9.49 -7.79 35.64
N VAL A 274 8.27 -7.37 35.97
CA VAL A 274 7.81 -7.16 37.37
C VAL A 274 6.73 -8.19 37.73
N PRO A 275 6.61 -8.61 39.00
CA PRO A 275 5.53 -9.52 39.43
C PRO A 275 4.13 -9.04 39.01
N GLN A 276 3.28 -9.96 38.57
CA GLN A 276 1.92 -9.68 38.07
C GLN A 276 0.84 -10.11 39.07
N ASN A 277 -0.42 -9.71 38.83
CA ASN A 277 -1.58 -10.06 39.67
C ASN A 277 -1.35 -9.79 41.17
N VAL A 278 -0.65 -8.69 41.48
CA VAL A 278 -0.35 -8.32 42.87
C VAL A 278 -1.64 -7.93 43.56
N THR A 279 -2.06 -8.69 44.57
CA THR A 279 -3.19 -8.35 45.44
C THR A 279 -2.69 -8.16 46.86
N ILE A 280 -3.21 -7.12 47.52
CA ILE A 280 -2.80 -6.74 48.88
C ILE A 280 -4.02 -6.76 49.78
N LYS A 281 -3.98 -7.64 50.79
CA LYS A 281 -5.11 -7.92 51.68
C LYS A 281 -4.70 -7.60 53.13
N PRO A 282 -5.22 -6.52 53.74
CA PRO A 282 -5.02 -6.31 55.17
C PRO A 282 -5.75 -7.40 55.96
N SER A 283 -5.13 -7.89 57.03
CA SER A 283 -5.75 -8.89 57.92
C SER A 283 -6.80 -8.24 58.82
N ILE A 284 -7.86 -8.99 59.11
CA ILE A 284 -8.88 -8.59 60.08
C ILE A 284 -8.30 -8.79 61.48
N GLU A 285 -8.56 -7.86 62.41
CA GLU A 285 -8.17 -7.91 63.84
C GLU A 285 -6.66 -7.81 64.14
N ARG A 286 -5.78 -7.92 63.14
CA ARG A 286 -4.31 -7.90 63.31
C ARG A 286 -3.66 -6.89 62.36
N PRO A 287 -2.62 -6.16 62.80
CA PRO A 287 -1.90 -5.25 61.93
C PRO A 287 -0.91 -6.03 61.04
N GLU A 288 -1.47 -6.84 60.14
CA GLU A 288 -0.73 -7.70 59.22
C GLU A 288 -1.28 -7.47 57.80
N ILE A 289 -0.42 -7.57 56.78
CA ILE A 289 -0.81 -7.45 55.36
C ILE A 289 -0.33 -8.69 54.62
N THR A 290 -1.24 -9.37 53.93
CA THR A 290 -0.91 -10.46 53.02
C THR A 290 -0.80 -9.93 51.60
N ILE A 291 0.30 -10.26 50.92
CA ILE A 291 0.59 -9.86 49.55
C ILE A 291 0.63 -11.14 48.71
N ASP A 292 -0.26 -11.27 47.74
CA ASP A 292 -0.27 -12.37 46.78
C ASP A 292 0.18 -11.84 45.41
N TRP A 293 1.00 -12.57 44.66
CA TRP A 293 1.42 -12.21 43.30
C TRP A 293 1.65 -13.45 42.44
N SER A 294 1.75 -13.26 41.13
CA SER A 294 2.04 -14.32 40.16
C SER A 294 3.21 -13.98 39.25
N VAL A 295 3.80 -15.03 38.68
CA VAL A 295 4.80 -14.95 37.62
C VAL A 295 4.08 -14.71 36.28
N PRO A 296 4.54 -13.79 35.42
CA PRO A 296 4.00 -13.64 34.05
C PRO A 296 4.11 -14.94 33.23
N ASN A 297 3.17 -15.15 32.31
CA ASN A 297 3.29 -16.22 31.30
C ASN A 297 4.51 -15.94 30.40
N HIS A 298 5.33 -16.96 30.15
CA HIS A 298 6.55 -16.89 29.32
C HIS A 298 7.75 -16.15 29.93
N THR A 299 8.02 -16.34 31.22
CA THR A 299 9.26 -15.84 31.82
C THR A 299 10.42 -16.83 31.57
N ASN A 300 11.40 -16.39 30.80
CA ASN A 300 12.55 -17.20 30.36
C ASN A 300 13.71 -17.22 31.36
N THR A 301 13.54 -16.60 32.53
CA THR A 301 14.56 -16.38 33.56
C THR A 301 14.23 -17.16 34.84
N ALA A 302 15.15 -17.99 35.33
CA ALA A 302 14.96 -18.72 36.59
C ALA A 302 15.02 -17.77 37.80
N ILE A 303 13.93 -17.73 38.58
CA ILE A 303 13.82 -16.87 39.77
C ILE A 303 14.40 -17.56 40.99
N SER A 304 15.24 -16.83 41.72
CA SER A 304 15.92 -17.27 42.95
C SER A 304 15.26 -16.71 44.22
N LYS A 305 14.79 -15.45 44.17
CA LYS A 305 14.08 -14.80 45.29
C LYS A 305 13.19 -13.67 44.83
N TYR A 306 12.21 -13.32 45.65
CA TYR A 306 11.47 -12.07 45.59
C TYR A 306 11.87 -11.15 46.73
N THR A 307 11.95 -9.85 46.48
CA THR A 307 12.19 -8.83 47.51
C THR A 307 10.95 -7.95 47.62
N ILE A 308 10.38 -7.88 48.83
CA ILE A 308 9.28 -6.98 49.18
C ILE A 308 9.86 -5.77 49.90
N TYR A 309 9.58 -4.60 49.35
CA TYR A 309 9.90 -3.31 49.95
C TYR A 309 8.64 -2.72 50.55
N TYR A 310 8.68 -2.31 51.82
CA TYR A 310 7.54 -1.64 52.44
C TYR A 310 7.96 -0.49 53.36
N LYS A 311 7.11 0.53 53.49
CA LYS A 311 7.29 1.63 54.45
C LYS A 311 5.95 2.20 54.88
N LYS A 312 5.88 2.72 56.11
CA LYS A 312 4.71 3.46 56.59
C LYS A 312 4.70 4.84 55.93
N GLU A 313 3.52 5.38 55.65
CA GLU A 313 3.39 6.73 55.10
C GLU A 313 4.03 7.76 56.04
N GLY A 314 4.92 8.59 55.51
CA GLY A 314 5.77 9.52 56.26
C GLY A 314 7.16 8.99 56.63
N ASP A 315 7.42 7.68 56.55
CA ASP A 315 8.77 7.14 56.79
C ASP A 315 9.69 7.38 55.58
N PRO A 316 10.94 7.87 55.79
CA PRO A 316 11.88 8.10 54.70
C PRO A 316 12.56 6.82 54.20
N LYS A 317 12.61 5.76 55.02
CA LYS A 317 13.36 4.53 54.73
C LYS A 317 12.42 3.37 54.39
N TRP A 318 12.79 2.60 53.36
CA TRP A 318 12.14 1.33 53.02
C TRP A 318 12.69 0.20 53.89
N LYS A 319 11.80 -0.63 54.42
CA LYS A 319 12.12 -1.94 54.99
C LYS A 319 12.08 -2.98 53.88
N MET A 320 12.87 -4.05 54.02
CA MET A 320 13.01 -5.10 53.02
C MET A 320 12.81 -6.47 53.67
N GLU A 321 11.99 -7.31 53.04
CA GLU A 321 11.88 -8.73 53.33
C GLU A 321 12.09 -9.53 52.04
N SER A 322 12.70 -10.71 52.15
CA SER A 322 12.99 -11.56 51.00
C SER A 322 12.33 -12.92 51.14
N LEU A 323 11.71 -13.38 50.05
CA LEU A 323 11.16 -14.72 49.91
C LEU A 323 12.04 -15.51 48.95
N ASN A 324 12.76 -16.51 49.44
CA ASN A 324 13.56 -17.41 48.60
C ASN A 324 12.64 -18.39 47.86
N VAL A 325 12.96 -18.68 46.60
CA VAL A 325 12.18 -19.58 45.75
C VAL A 325 12.98 -20.84 45.48
N GLU A 326 12.48 -21.99 45.96
CA GLU A 326 13.00 -23.31 45.58
C GLU A 326 12.34 -23.76 44.28
N LYS A 327 13.13 -24.33 43.35
CA LYS A 327 12.80 -24.61 41.93
C LYS A 327 11.30 -24.81 41.59
N SER A 328 10.76 -23.78 40.92
CA SER A 328 9.75 -23.78 39.83
C SER A 328 8.51 -24.69 39.89
N LYS A 329 7.89 -24.93 41.05
CA LYS A 329 6.56 -25.59 41.10
C LYS A 329 5.38 -24.63 41.15
N PHE A 330 5.59 -23.35 41.48
CA PHE A 330 4.50 -22.42 41.74
C PHE A 330 4.53 -21.23 40.77
N THR A 331 3.37 -20.93 40.19
CA THR A 331 3.12 -19.74 39.36
C THR A 331 2.57 -18.57 40.17
N SER A 332 2.21 -18.80 41.44
CA SER A 332 1.72 -17.81 42.39
C SER A 332 2.44 -17.95 43.74
N TYR A 333 2.64 -16.82 44.42
CA TYR A 333 3.34 -16.70 45.68
C TYR A 333 2.58 -15.76 46.62
N SER A 334 2.75 -15.99 47.92
CA SER A 334 2.13 -15.18 48.97
C SER A 334 3.13 -14.89 50.08
N HIS A 335 3.13 -13.66 50.61
CA HIS A 335 3.96 -13.27 51.75
C HIS A 335 3.17 -12.41 52.73
N ARG A 336 3.38 -12.64 54.03
CA ARG A 336 2.66 -11.95 55.10
C ARG A 336 3.59 -11.00 55.85
N LEU A 337 3.35 -9.71 55.71
CA LEU A 337 3.98 -8.67 56.52
C LEU A 337 3.30 -8.60 57.89
N ILE A 338 4.10 -8.74 58.95
CA ILE A 338 3.64 -8.74 60.35
C ILE A 338 4.22 -7.56 61.13
N ASN A 339 3.74 -7.35 62.37
CA ASN A 339 4.21 -6.29 63.27
C ASN A 339 4.07 -4.87 62.68
N LEU A 340 2.99 -4.62 61.93
CA LEU A 340 2.70 -3.28 61.42
C LEU A 340 1.98 -2.45 62.49
N ALA A 341 1.88 -1.14 62.26
CA ALA A 341 1.09 -0.27 63.10
C ALA A 341 -0.39 -0.35 62.66
N PRO A 342 -1.36 -0.48 63.58
CA PRO A 342 -2.78 -0.46 63.24
C PRO A 342 -3.22 0.91 62.70
N ASP A 343 -4.33 0.95 61.95
CA ASP A 343 -4.85 2.12 61.21
C ASP A 343 -3.75 2.99 60.54
N SER A 344 -2.72 2.35 59.98
CA SER A 344 -1.59 3.03 59.34
C SER A 344 -1.50 2.66 57.87
N GLU A 345 -1.18 3.66 57.04
CA GLU A 345 -1.01 3.49 55.60
C GLU A 345 0.43 3.03 55.28
N TYR A 346 0.55 2.07 54.36
CA TYR A 346 1.81 1.49 53.93
C TYR A 346 1.94 1.52 52.41
N LYS A 347 3.12 1.90 51.93
CA LYS A 347 3.54 1.78 50.53
C LYS A 347 4.36 0.52 50.35
N ILE A 348 4.07 -0.26 49.31
CA ILE A 348 4.66 -1.58 49.04
C ILE A 348 5.15 -1.65 47.58
N ARG A 349 6.34 -2.23 47.35
CA ARG A 349 6.89 -2.56 46.02
C ARG A 349 7.49 -3.97 46.04
N LEU A 350 7.52 -4.64 44.89
CA LEU A 350 8.08 -5.99 44.76
C LEU A 350 9.06 -6.08 43.59
N SER A 351 10.08 -6.92 43.72
CA SER A 351 10.98 -7.28 42.61
C SER A 351 11.29 -8.78 42.62
N ALA A 352 11.59 -9.32 41.44
CA ALA A 352 12.10 -10.67 41.28
C ALA A 352 13.62 -10.63 41.06
N SER A 353 14.36 -11.59 41.59
CA SER A 353 15.81 -11.72 41.38
C SER A 353 16.16 -13.08 40.80
N SER A 354 17.06 -13.11 39.82
CA SER A 354 17.77 -14.33 39.43
C SER A 354 19.08 -14.41 40.24
N TYR A 355 19.85 -15.49 40.06
CA TYR A 355 21.17 -15.60 40.67
C TYR A 355 22.18 -14.55 40.17
N LYS A 356 21.90 -13.90 39.03
CA LYS A 356 22.71 -12.78 38.51
C LYS A 356 22.43 -11.45 39.22
N GLY A 357 21.23 -11.28 39.80
CA GLY A 357 20.87 -10.04 40.47
C GLY A 357 19.38 -9.72 40.47
N GLU A 358 19.05 -8.58 41.06
CA GLU A 358 17.68 -8.08 41.21
C GLU A 358 17.17 -7.42 39.92
N GLY A 359 15.97 -7.80 39.49
CA GLY A 359 15.26 -7.23 38.35
C GLY A 359 14.52 -5.92 38.67
N LYS A 360 13.68 -5.48 37.73
CA LYS A 360 12.90 -4.24 37.88
C LYS A 360 11.92 -4.33 39.06
N ARG A 361 11.76 -3.22 39.79
CA ARG A 361 10.77 -3.07 40.87
C ARG A 361 9.39 -2.73 40.31
N SER A 362 8.34 -3.25 40.92
CA SER A 362 6.94 -2.94 40.60
C SER A 362 6.60 -1.48 40.86
N GLN A 363 5.42 -1.07 40.40
CA GLN A 363 4.78 0.16 40.88
C GLN A 363 4.52 0.11 42.39
N GLU A 364 4.22 1.27 42.99
CA GLU A 364 3.82 1.36 44.39
C GLU A 364 2.38 0.92 44.58
N TYR A 365 2.15 0.05 45.55
CA TYR A 365 0.82 -0.30 46.03
C TYR A 365 0.63 0.30 47.41
N VAL A 366 -0.55 0.90 47.63
CA VAL A 366 -0.90 1.57 48.89
C VAL A 366 -2.01 0.78 49.57
N THR A 367 -1.86 0.48 50.85
CA THR A 367 -2.92 -0.12 51.66
C THR A 367 -2.87 0.39 53.09
N LYS A 368 -3.98 0.26 53.81
CA LYS A 368 -4.10 0.68 55.21
C LYS A 368 -4.46 -0.53 56.07
N THR A 369 -3.72 -0.74 57.15
CA THR A 369 -4.03 -1.79 58.14
C THR A 369 -5.37 -1.52 58.81
N ASP A 370 -6.02 -2.56 59.32
CA ASP A 370 -7.31 -2.44 60.01
C ASP A 370 -7.24 -1.59 61.29
N TYR A 371 -8.41 -1.21 61.82
CA TYR A 371 -8.52 -0.53 63.12
C TYR A 371 -8.02 -1.43 64.25
N PRO A 372 -7.44 -0.85 65.33
CA PRO A 372 -7.15 -1.61 66.53
C PRO A 372 -8.45 -2.11 67.18
N VAL A 373 -8.41 -3.29 67.79
CA VAL A 373 -9.54 -3.78 68.60
C VAL A 373 -9.84 -2.75 69.71
N PRO A 374 -11.07 -2.23 69.81
CA PRO A 374 -11.41 -1.23 70.82
C PRO A 374 -11.19 -1.73 72.26
N THR A 375 -10.87 -0.82 73.17
CA THR A 375 -10.73 -1.13 74.61
C THR A 375 -12.07 -1.02 75.34
N PRO A 376 -12.39 -1.91 76.31
CA PRO A 376 -13.65 -1.86 77.04
C PRO A 376 -13.89 -0.49 77.70
N PRO A 377 -15.08 0.10 77.55
CA PRO A 377 -15.44 1.35 78.20
C PRO A 377 -15.67 1.15 79.70
N GLU A 378 -15.29 2.15 80.49
CA GLU A 378 -15.41 2.16 81.94
C GLU A 378 -16.59 3.05 82.34
N ILE A 379 -17.54 2.53 83.15
CA ILE A 379 -18.70 3.31 83.60
C ILE A 379 -18.24 4.36 84.63
N LYS A 380 -18.43 5.64 84.30
CA LYS A 380 -17.98 6.80 85.09
C LYS A 380 -19.08 7.45 85.92
N GLY A 381 -20.35 7.19 85.63
CA GLY A 381 -21.46 7.78 86.40
C GLY A 381 -22.78 7.07 86.17
N ILE A 382 -23.59 7.00 87.23
CA ILE A 382 -24.96 6.51 87.21
C ILE A 382 -25.83 7.52 87.97
N SER A 383 -26.96 7.91 87.39
CA SER A 383 -27.96 8.76 88.05
C SER A 383 -29.37 8.24 87.81
N PHE A 384 -30.27 8.42 88.78
CA PHE A 384 -31.64 7.92 88.71
C PHE A 384 -32.66 9.04 88.45
N ASP A 385 -33.70 8.72 87.68
CA ASP A 385 -34.86 9.57 87.42
C ASP A 385 -36.14 8.79 87.78
N CYS A 386 -36.90 9.29 88.74
CA CYS A 386 -38.00 8.56 89.35
C CYS A 386 -39.26 8.47 88.48
N LYS A 387 -39.42 9.37 87.52
CA LYS A 387 -40.57 9.39 86.61
C LYS A 387 -40.03 9.53 85.19
N PRO A 388 -39.55 8.41 84.60
CA PRO A 388 -40.30 7.14 84.53
C PRO A 388 -39.54 5.89 85.04
N LYS A 389 -39.00 5.89 86.27
CA LYS A 389 -38.16 4.79 86.81
C LYS A 389 -36.98 4.47 85.88
N ALA A 390 -36.16 5.48 85.64
CA ALA A 390 -35.10 5.45 84.65
C ALA A 390 -33.71 5.62 85.26
N VAL A 391 -32.72 4.94 84.69
CA VAL A 391 -31.31 5.09 85.05
C VAL A 391 -30.56 5.70 83.87
N PHE A 392 -29.85 6.79 84.12
CA PHE A 392 -28.88 7.37 83.20
C PHE A 392 -27.48 6.89 83.56
N ILE A 393 -26.75 6.42 82.57
CA ILE A 393 -25.43 5.80 82.73
C ILE A 393 -24.49 6.49 81.76
N LYS A 394 -23.29 6.83 82.23
CA LYS A 394 -22.22 7.45 81.43
C LYS A 394 -20.93 6.66 81.59
N TRP A 395 -20.19 6.46 80.49
CA TRP A 395 -18.92 5.73 80.45
C TRP A 395 -17.84 6.49 79.68
N THR A 396 -16.61 5.97 79.67
CA THR A 396 -15.49 6.56 78.93
C THR A 396 -15.74 6.53 77.42
N SER A 397 -15.52 7.66 76.76
CA SER A 397 -15.62 7.76 75.29
C SER A 397 -14.38 7.19 74.62
N LEU A 398 -14.57 6.40 73.57
CA LEU A 398 -13.55 6.10 72.57
C LEU A 398 -13.09 7.41 71.93
N ALA A 399 -11.78 7.56 71.75
CA ALA A 399 -11.22 8.73 71.08
C ALA A 399 -11.57 8.69 69.58
N LYS A 400 -12.35 9.67 69.11
CA LYS A 400 -12.51 10.15 67.71
C LYS A 400 -12.33 9.11 66.57
N LEU A 401 -12.89 7.91 66.66
CA LEU A 401 -12.97 6.98 65.54
C LEU A 401 -14.36 7.05 64.90
N ASN A 402 -14.44 7.57 63.67
CA ASN A 402 -15.70 7.67 62.94
C ASN A 402 -16.31 6.27 62.72
N GLY A 403 -17.53 6.06 63.21
CA GLY A 403 -18.25 4.79 63.07
C GLY A 403 -18.09 3.81 64.24
N SER A 404 -17.39 4.17 65.33
CA SER A 404 -17.40 3.39 66.57
C SER A 404 -18.72 3.56 67.33
N PHE A 405 -19.21 2.51 67.97
CA PHE A 405 -20.40 2.53 68.82
C PHE A 405 -20.24 1.60 70.03
N TYR A 406 -21.16 1.69 70.98
CA TYR A 406 -21.19 0.89 72.20
C TYR A 406 -22.36 -0.09 72.15
N ILE A 407 -22.19 -1.23 72.81
CA ILE A 407 -23.27 -2.18 73.04
C ILE A 407 -23.43 -2.29 74.55
N VAL A 408 -24.62 -1.90 75.03
CA VAL A 408 -25.00 -1.93 76.44
C VAL A 408 -25.86 -3.17 76.67
N GLU A 409 -25.48 -3.97 77.65
CA GLU A 409 -26.27 -5.10 78.12
C GLU A 409 -26.74 -4.85 79.55
N LEU A 410 -28.05 -4.94 79.75
CA LEU A 410 -28.73 -4.85 81.04
C LEU A 410 -29.49 -6.16 81.27
N GLN A 411 -29.28 -6.79 82.41
CA GLN A 411 -29.94 -8.07 82.73
C GLN A 411 -30.39 -8.11 84.20
N ASN A 412 -31.63 -8.55 84.43
CA ASN A 412 -32.13 -8.98 85.75
C ASN A 412 -32.54 -10.48 85.70
N ALA A 413 -33.17 -10.98 86.76
CA ALA A 413 -33.60 -12.38 86.86
C ALA A 413 -34.64 -12.81 85.79
N SER A 414 -35.40 -11.88 85.21
CA SER A 414 -36.54 -12.17 84.32
C SER A 414 -36.43 -11.56 82.91
N SER A 415 -35.45 -10.69 82.65
CA SER A 415 -35.33 -9.93 81.41
C SER A 415 -33.88 -9.56 81.08
N LYS A 416 -33.57 -9.51 79.79
CA LYS A 416 -32.28 -9.09 79.26
C LYS A 416 -32.50 -8.12 78.09
N LEU A 417 -31.88 -6.95 78.18
CA LEU A 417 -31.90 -5.90 77.18
C LEU A 417 -30.49 -5.71 76.62
N VAL A 418 -30.34 -5.75 75.30
CA VAL A 418 -29.09 -5.42 74.60
C VAL A 418 -29.38 -4.28 73.63
N LYS A 419 -28.62 -3.18 73.71
CA LYS A 419 -28.85 -2.00 72.86
C LYS A 419 -27.55 -1.39 72.36
N ASN A 420 -27.51 -1.07 71.07
CA ASN A 420 -26.41 -0.34 70.44
C ASN A 420 -26.61 1.17 70.63
N VAL A 421 -25.57 1.88 71.03
CA VAL A 421 -25.59 3.30 71.36
C VAL A 421 -24.36 3.99 70.77
N ASN A 422 -24.53 5.13 70.12
CA ASN A 422 -23.41 5.85 69.48
C ASN A 422 -22.75 6.87 70.42
N PHE A 423 -23.39 7.16 71.54
CA PHE A 423 -22.91 8.11 72.56
C PHE A 423 -22.39 7.36 73.78
N ALA A 424 -21.44 7.95 74.51
CA ALA A 424 -20.88 7.36 75.72
C ALA A 424 -21.80 7.49 76.96
N GLU A 425 -23.12 7.52 76.72
CA GLU A 425 -24.16 7.68 77.72
C GLU A 425 -25.49 7.08 77.23
N MET A 426 -26.33 6.64 78.17
CA MET A 426 -27.65 6.07 77.87
C MET A 426 -28.61 6.21 79.04
N THR A 427 -29.87 6.52 78.74
CA THR A 427 -30.99 6.40 79.68
C THR A 427 -31.78 5.11 79.42
N ILE A 428 -32.01 4.32 80.46
CA ILE A 428 -32.88 3.14 80.43
C ILE A 428 -34.10 3.42 81.28
N LYS A 429 -35.32 3.22 80.78
CA LYS A 429 -36.60 3.60 81.43
C LYS A 429 -37.42 2.37 81.82
N ASN A 430 -38.44 2.55 82.66
CA ASN A 430 -39.43 1.53 83.06
C ASN A 430 -38.82 0.31 83.78
N LEU A 431 -37.84 0.52 84.64
CA LEU A 431 -37.22 -0.56 85.41
C LEU A 431 -38.10 -0.96 86.59
N SER A 432 -38.08 -2.25 86.94
CA SER A 432 -38.82 -2.80 88.09
C SER A 432 -38.14 -2.41 89.39
N LEU A 433 -38.94 -1.96 90.36
CA LEU A 433 -38.45 -1.65 91.72
C LEU A 433 -38.02 -2.94 92.42
N ASN A 434 -37.03 -2.82 93.30
CA ASN A 434 -36.42 -3.88 94.11
C ASN A 434 -35.83 -5.06 93.33
N SER A 435 -35.68 -4.93 92.01
CA SER A 435 -35.02 -5.92 91.16
C SER A 435 -33.54 -5.58 90.99
N GLU A 436 -32.66 -6.56 91.16
CA GLU A 436 -31.23 -6.41 90.90
C GLU A 436 -30.95 -6.49 89.39
N TYR A 437 -30.31 -5.45 88.87
CA TYR A 437 -29.89 -5.34 87.49
C TYR A 437 -28.37 -5.35 87.38
N SER A 438 -27.83 -6.15 86.48
CA SER A 438 -26.42 -6.17 86.08
C SER A 438 -26.24 -5.44 84.76
N ILE A 439 -25.23 -4.57 84.69
CA ILE A 439 -24.94 -3.73 83.53
C ILE A 439 -23.49 -3.91 83.13
N ARG A 440 -23.28 -4.13 81.84
CA ARG A 440 -21.95 -4.14 81.22
C ARG A 440 -22.00 -3.48 79.85
N VAL A 441 -20.92 -2.80 79.51
CA VAL A 441 -20.79 -2.08 78.24
C VAL A 441 -19.54 -2.56 77.52
N PHE A 442 -19.60 -2.73 76.21
CA PHE A 442 -18.42 -2.94 75.38
C PHE A 442 -18.45 -2.01 74.17
N SER A 443 -17.26 -1.67 73.69
CA SER A 443 -17.05 -0.87 72.49
C SER A 443 -16.94 -1.75 71.25
N ALA A 444 -17.43 -1.27 70.13
CA ALA A 444 -17.35 -1.97 68.85
C ALA A 444 -17.06 -1.00 67.69
N ILE A 445 -16.33 -1.47 66.70
CA ILE A 445 -16.08 -0.74 65.44
C ILE A 445 -16.13 -1.72 64.26
N ARG A 446 -16.67 -1.28 63.12
CA ARG A 446 -16.65 -2.12 61.90
C ARG A 446 -15.23 -2.17 61.34
N SER A 447 -14.77 -3.37 61.01
CA SER A 447 -13.47 -3.57 60.36
C SER A 447 -13.42 -2.80 59.05
N ARG A 448 -12.27 -2.19 58.78
CA ARG A 448 -11.95 -1.54 57.50
C ARG A 448 -11.63 -2.59 56.44
N ALA A 449 -10.98 -3.68 56.82
CA ALA A 449 -10.64 -4.79 55.93
C ALA A 449 -11.90 -5.54 55.47
N ASP A 450 -12.90 -5.68 56.35
CA ASP A 450 -14.20 -6.25 56.04
C ASP A 450 -15.33 -5.53 56.80
N ASN A 451 -16.12 -4.73 56.09
CA ASN A 451 -17.22 -3.94 56.67
C ASN A 451 -18.34 -4.80 57.32
N LYS A 452 -18.38 -6.11 57.05
CA LYS A 452 -19.30 -7.05 57.69
C LYS A 452 -18.82 -7.49 59.07
N THR A 453 -17.52 -7.48 59.31
CA THR A 453 -16.93 -7.93 60.58
C THR A 453 -16.91 -6.80 61.60
N LEU A 454 -17.34 -7.10 62.83
CA LEU A 454 -17.41 -6.15 63.93
C LEU A 454 -16.33 -6.47 64.96
N LEU A 455 -15.34 -5.58 65.08
CA LEU A 455 -14.27 -5.67 66.07
C LEU A 455 -14.84 -5.24 67.43
N LYS A 456 -15.04 -6.19 68.34
CA LYS A 456 -15.64 -5.96 69.66
C LYS A 456 -14.60 -6.04 70.76
N SER A 457 -14.64 -5.11 71.70
CA SER A 457 -13.92 -5.27 72.96
C SER A 457 -14.55 -6.38 73.81
N PRO A 458 -13.81 -6.96 74.76
CA PRO A 458 -14.43 -7.67 75.89
C PRO A 458 -15.48 -6.79 76.58
N PHE A 459 -16.43 -7.42 77.28
CA PHE A 459 -17.33 -6.70 78.17
C PHE A 459 -16.54 -6.04 79.30
N GLY A 460 -16.82 -4.75 79.56
CA GLY A 460 -16.30 -4.04 80.72
C GLY A 460 -16.83 -4.60 82.04
N THR A 461 -16.34 -4.04 83.14
CA THR A 461 -16.72 -4.44 84.51
C THR A 461 -18.24 -4.48 84.70
N VAL A 462 -18.75 -5.56 85.31
CA VAL A 462 -20.18 -5.71 85.59
C VAL A 462 -20.53 -4.85 86.79
N HIS A 463 -21.40 -3.87 86.58
CA HIS A 463 -21.94 -3.04 87.64
C HIS A 463 -23.35 -3.48 87.99
N ARG A 464 -23.61 -3.64 89.28
CA ARG A 464 -24.93 -4.01 89.79
C ARG A 464 -25.64 -2.78 90.35
N LEU A 465 -26.94 -2.69 90.09
CA LEU A 465 -27.79 -1.67 90.67
C LEU A 465 -29.17 -2.22 91.05
N VAL A 466 -29.73 -1.68 92.13
CA VAL A 466 -31.09 -1.97 92.60
C VAL A 466 -31.80 -0.63 92.78
N LEU A 467 -32.98 -0.51 92.17
CA LEU A 467 -33.84 0.66 92.30
C LEU A 467 -34.80 0.45 93.46
N LYS A 468 -34.82 1.37 94.42
CA LYS A 468 -35.68 1.31 95.60
C LYS A 468 -36.84 2.28 95.46
N GLU A 469 -37.78 2.19 96.40
CA GLU A 469 -38.88 3.14 96.53
C GLU A 469 -38.35 4.56 96.87
N GLU A 470 -39.20 5.58 96.71
CA GLU A 470 -38.86 6.98 97.06
C GLU A 470 -37.61 7.58 96.40
N CYS A 471 -37.34 7.24 95.13
CA CYS A 471 -36.19 7.79 94.37
C CYS A 471 -34.81 7.34 94.84
N GLU A 472 -34.72 6.35 95.72
CA GLU A 472 -33.45 5.80 96.15
C GLU A 472 -32.93 4.73 95.17
N TYR A 473 -31.61 4.64 95.05
CA TYR A 473 -30.97 3.54 94.33
C TYR A 473 -29.74 3.07 95.08
N SER A 474 -29.42 1.80 94.92
CA SER A 474 -28.11 1.26 95.29
C SER A 474 -27.37 0.91 94.01
N SER A 475 -26.10 1.28 93.94
CA SER A 475 -25.23 0.97 92.83
C SER A 475 -23.88 0.54 93.37
N SER A 476 -23.30 -0.48 92.77
CA SER A 476 -21.90 -0.89 92.99
C SER A 476 -20.86 0.22 92.71
N LEU A 477 -21.26 1.35 92.11
CA LEU A 477 -20.42 2.54 91.87
C LEU A 477 -20.51 3.61 92.96
N CYS A 478 -21.50 3.53 93.86
CA CYS A 478 -21.73 4.54 94.90
C CYS A 478 -21.25 3.97 96.25
N ASN A 479 -20.01 4.31 96.62
CA ASN A 479 -19.44 3.90 97.90
C ASN A 479 -19.83 4.92 98.98
N THR A 480 -20.40 4.48 100.10
CA THR A 480 -20.96 5.34 101.16
C THR A 480 -19.91 6.02 102.05
N ASN A 481 -18.61 5.94 101.70
CA ASN A 481 -17.51 6.42 102.53
C ASN A 481 -16.65 7.53 101.89
N ASP A 482 -17.08 8.14 100.78
CA ASP A 482 -16.34 9.24 100.13
C ASP A 482 -17.13 10.57 100.19
N PRO A 483 -16.64 11.61 100.89
CA PRO A 483 -17.35 12.88 101.09
C PRO A 483 -17.53 13.75 99.83
N ASN A 484 -16.93 13.38 98.68
CA ASN A 484 -16.85 14.27 97.51
C ASN A 484 -17.72 13.90 96.30
N HIS A 485 -18.70 12.99 96.42
CA HIS A 485 -19.47 12.57 95.24
C HIS A 485 -20.67 13.46 94.89
N LYS A 486 -20.57 14.08 93.71
CA LYS A 486 -21.61 14.78 92.95
C LYS A 486 -22.76 13.83 92.55
N CYS A 487 -23.74 13.62 93.42
CA CYS A 487 -25.09 13.25 93.02
C CYS A 487 -25.95 14.52 93.11
N LEU A 488 -25.98 15.32 92.04
CA LEU A 488 -26.68 16.61 92.03
C LEU A 488 -27.83 16.66 91.02
N GLN A 489 -28.92 17.26 91.51
CA GLN A 489 -30.25 17.63 91.00
C GLN A 489 -30.49 17.92 89.50
N LEU A 490 -31.75 17.64 89.11
CA LEU A 490 -32.47 17.97 87.87
C LEU A 490 -32.78 19.47 87.69
N ALA A 491 -32.73 19.97 86.44
CA ALA A 491 -33.49 21.15 86.00
C ALA A 491 -33.90 21.09 84.50
N GLN A 492 -35.21 20.91 84.30
CA GLN A 492 -36.16 21.51 83.34
C GLN A 492 -35.84 21.76 81.84
N GLN A 493 -36.82 21.40 80.99
CA GLN A 493 -36.94 21.66 79.53
C GLN A 493 -37.31 23.13 79.20
N PRO A 494 -37.32 23.57 77.92
CA PRO A 494 -38.53 23.41 77.07
C PRO A 494 -38.31 23.24 75.53
N THR A 495 -39.35 22.70 74.90
CA THR A 495 -39.69 22.63 73.46
C THR A 495 -40.20 23.96 72.87
N TYR A 496 -40.17 24.18 71.55
CA TYR A 496 -41.21 24.95 70.81
C TYR A 496 -41.27 24.72 69.27
N HIS A 497 -42.51 24.47 68.78
CA HIS A 497 -43.26 24.81 67.52
C HIS A 497 -42.57 25.02 66.15
N ARG A 498 -42.98 24.33 65.07
CA ARG A 498 -44.17 24.41 64.15
C ARG A 498 -44.01 25.38 62.93
N LEU A 499 -44.27 24.78 61.76
CA LEU A 499 -44.87 25.28 60.50
C LEU A 499 -44.18 26.35 59.62
N ALA A 500 -43.80 25.88 58.41
CA ALA A 500 -44.23 26.30 57.08
C ALA A 500 -44.32 27.80 56.73
N PHE A 501 -43.58 28.22 55.69
CA PHE A 501 -44.09 29.12 54.63
C PHE A 501 -43.10 29.16 53.41
N ILE A 502 -43.67 29.23 52.20
CA ILE A 502 -43.07 29.69 50.93
C ILE A 502 -42.39 28.63 50.02
N THR A 503 -43.22 27.82 49.37
CA THR A 503 -42.95 27.14 48.08
C THR A 503 -43.98 27.57 47.02
N ILE A 504 -44.26 28.87 46.93
CA ILE A 504 -45.23 29.49 45.97
C ILE A 504 -44.54 30.46 44.99
N ILE A 505 -43.20 30.54 44.98
CA ILE A 505 -42.47 31.54 44.16
C ILE A 505 -41.89 30.98 42.85
N PHE A 506 -41.79 29.66 42.67
CA PHE A 506 -41.13 29.10 41.47
C PHE A 506 -42.07 28.80 40.26
N ALA A 507 -43.39 28.88 40.44
CA ALA A 507 -44.35 28.61 39.37
C ALA A 507 -44.63 29.82 38.44
N PHE A 508 -44.27 31.04 38.86
CA PHE A 508 -44.53 32.27 38.10
C PHE A 508 -43.43 32.63 37.07
N ILE A 509 -42.26 31.98 37.13
CA ILE A 509 -41.12 32.29 36.25
C ILE A 509 -41.19 31.53 34.91
N LEU A 510 -41.90 30.41 34.85
CA LEU A 510 -42.02 29.58 33.64
C LEU A 510 -43.07 30.10 32.63
N PHE A 511 -44.03 30.91 33.08
CA PHE A 511 -45.10 31.45 32.24
C PHE A 511 -44.66 32.68 31.42
N PHE A 512 -43.66 33.43 31.90
CA PHE A 512 -43.20 34.66 31.26
C PHE A 512 -42.26 34.43 30.06
N PHE A 513 -41.57 33.28 30.01
CA PHE A 513 -40.63 32.96 28.93
C PHE A 513 -41.29 32.45 27.64
N ILE A 514 -42.47 31.82 27.75
CA ILE A 514 -43.21 31.25 26.61
C ILE A 514 -43.93 32.36 25.79
N VAL A 515 -44.30 33.48 26.43
CA VAL A 515 -44.96 34.62 25.77
C VAL A 515 -43.99 35.44 24.90
N ILE A 516 -42.69 35.47 25.25
CA ILE A 516 -41.67 36.21 24.48
C ILE A 516 -41.26 35.46 23.19
N LEU A 517 -41.39 34.14 23.15
CA LEU A 517 -41.07 33.33 21.97
C LEU A 517 -42.11 33.46 20.85
N ILE A 518 -43.40 33.63 21.21
CA ILE A 518 -44.51 33.76 20.25
C ILE A 518 -44.53 35.15 19.61
N ALA A 519 -44.05 36.19 20.32
CA ALA A 519 -43.98 37.56 19.81
C ALA A 519 -42.87 37.79 18.75
N ARG A 520 -41.87 36.91 18.66
CA ARG A 520 -40.78 37.01 17.66
C ARG A 520 -41.10 36.33 16.32
N MET A 521 -42.15 35.51 16.26
CA MET A 521 -42.58 34.82 15.04
C MET A 521 -43.56 35.63 14.15
N ALA A 522 -43.87 36.89 14.52
CA ALA A 522 -44.89 37.70 13.85
C ALA A 522 -44.34 38.97 13.15
N LYS A 523 -43.09 39.00 12.68
CA LYS A 523 -42.56 40.19 11.98
C LYS A 523 -41.47 39.88 10.94
N ASN A 524 -41.88 39.46 9.74
CA ASN A 524 -41.45 40.04 8.44
C ASN A 524 -41.75 39.11 7.25
N ARG A 525 -42.73 39.52 6.45
CA ARG A 525 -42.86 39.19 5.02
C ARG A 525 -42.60 40.49 4.24
N SER A 526 -41.88 40.42 3.13
CA SER A 526 -42.21 41.22 1.94
C SER A 526 -41.53 40.63 0.70
N VAL A 527 -42.37 40.24 -0.25
CA VAL A 527 -42.06 39.97 -1.66
C VAL A 527 -42.19 41.31 -2.40
N ASP A 528 -41.35 41.55 -3.41
CA ASP A 528 -41.65 42.54 -4.44
C ASP A 528 -41.44 41.94 -5.84
N LEU A 529 -42.33 42.30 -6.75
CA LEU A 529 -42.61 41.65 -8.02
C LEU A 529 -42.72 42.72 -9.12
N LYS A 530 -41.94 42.53 -10.19
CA LYS A 530 -42.04 43.09 -11.56
C LYS A 530 -41.23 44.34 -11.90
N LEU A 531 -40.18 44.08 -12.68
CA LEU A 531 -39.72 44.87 -13.84
C LEU A 531 -38.76 43.92 -14.61
N LEU A 532 -38.79 43.62 -15.90
CA LEU A 532 -39.51 44.12 -17.07
C LEU A 532 -39.40 43.08 -18.21
N LEU A 533 -40.43 43.02 -19.04
CA LEU A 533 -40.60 42.19 -20.23
C LEU A 533 -39.75 42.64 -21.45
N LYS A 534 -39.65 41.70 -22.42
CA LYS A 534 -39.23 41.79 -23.85
C LYS A 534 -37.74 41.48 -24.08
N LYS A 535 -37.32 40.72 -25.10
CA LYS A 535 -37.89 40.48 -26.44
C LYS A 535 -37.20 39.26 -27.11
N LYS A 536 -37.85 38.74 -28.16
CA LYS A 536 -37.44 37.67 -29.11
C LYS A 536 -36.11 37.97 -29.84
N GLU A 537 -35.40 36.92 -30.27
CA GLU A 537 -34.97 36.61 -31.67
C GLU A 537 -34.09 35.34 -31.72
N LYS A 538 -34.55 34.25 -32.37
CA LYS A 538 -34.00 33.61 -33.60
C LYS A 538 -32.47 33.55 -33.75
N CYS A 539 -31.91 32.34 -33.87
CA CYS A 539 -31.06 31.91 -34.99
C CYS A 539 -30.96 30.38 -35.06
N VAL A 540 -30.99 29.87 -36.30
CA VAL A 540 -30.84 28.47 -36.74
C VAL A 540 -29.42 28.30 -37.26
N TYR A 541 -28.77 27.15 -37.03
CA TYR A 541 -27.85 26.54 -38.00
C TYR A 541 -27.97 25.01 -37.88
N LEU A 542 -28.55 24.38 -38.90
CA LEU A 542 -28.41 22.96 -39.21
C LEU A 542 -27.65 22.97 -40.54
N GLU A 543 -26.37 22.62 -40.49
CA GLU A 543 -25.55 22.42 -41.67
C GLU A 543 -25.50 20.92 -41.96
N GLU A 544 -25.93 20.53 -43.16
CA GLU A 544 -25.71 19.19 -43.69
C GLU A 544 -24.21 18.99 -43.90
N VAL A 545 -23.62 18.05 -43.16
CA VAL A 545 -22.25 17.61 -43.39
C VAL A 545 -22.24 16.79 -44.67
N HIS A 546 -21.99 17.45 -45.81
CA HIS A 546 -21.48 16.77 -47.00
C HIS A 546 -20.24 15.94 -46.61
N PRO A 547 -20.03 14.76 -47.20
CA PRO A 547 -18.93 13.88 -46.84
C PRO A 547 -17.62 14.67 -46.97
N LEU A 548 -16.93 14.89 -45.85
CA LEU A 548 -15.64 15.53 -45.79
C LEU A 548 -14.72 14.81 -46.78
N VAL A 549 -14.49 15.43 -47.93
CA VAL A 549 -13.36 15.12 -48.80
C VAL A 549 -12.15 15.66 -48.05
N TYR A 550 -11.72 14.90 -47.05
CA TYR A 550 -10.47 15.12 -46.35
C TYR A 550 -9.35 14.85 -47.36
N ASP A 551 -8.49 15.84 -47.60
CA ASP A 551 -7.22 15.60 -48.28
C ASP A 551 -6.37 14.75 -47.33
N PRO A 552 -6.12 13.45 -47.62
CA PRO A 552 -5.36 12.58 -46.75
C PRO A 552 -3.88 12.99 -46.63
N VAL A 553 -3.46 14.06 -47.31
CA VAL A 553 -2.08 14.60 -47.34
C VAL A 553 -2.00 16.03 -46.76
N GLY A 554 -3.13 16.67 -46.41
CA GLY A 554 -3.17 18.05 -45.96
C GLY A 554 -2.62 18.28 -44.55
N PHE A 555 -1.62 19.16 -44.42
CA PHE A 555 -1.05 19.67 -43.15
C PHE A 555 -1.91 20.75 -42.47
N ASP A 556 -3.18 20.85 -42.83
CA ASP A 556 -4.05 21.90 -42.32
C ASP A 556 -4.51 21.60 -40.88
N ASP A 557 -4.78 22.65 -40.11
CA ASP A 557 -5.29 22.51 -38.76
C ASP A 557 -6.71 21.94 -38.78
N ILE A 558 -6.94 20.88 -38.01
CA ILE A 558 -8.23 20.20 -37.88
C ILE A 558 -9.03 20.88 -36.76
N PRO A 559 -10.23 21.43 -37.03
CA PRO A 559 -11.13 21.91 -35.98
C PRO A 559 -11.45 20.80 -34.98
N VAL A 560 -11.48 21.11 -33.67
CA VAL A 560 -11.69 20.10 -32.62
C VAL A 560 -13.00 19.31 -32.79
N GLU A 561 -14.03 19.94 -33.36
CA GLU A 561 -15.34 19.35 -33.63
C GLU A 561 -15.27 18.23 -34.69
N LEU A 562 -14.28 18.29 -35.59
CA LEU A 562 -14.09 17.31 -36.66
C LEU A 562 -13.09 16.20 -36.29
N PHE A 563 -12.30 16.40 -35.23
CA PHE A 563 -11.21 15.49 -34.86
C PHE A 563 -11.68 14.05 -34.59
N TYR A 564 -12.88 13.89 -34.03
CA TYR A 564 -13.50 12.58 -33.80
C TYR A 564 -13.73 11.81 -35.11
N GLY A 565 -14.36 12.47 -36.10
CA GLY A 565 -14.60 11.87 -37.41
C GLY A 565 -13.31 11.56 -38.16
N VAL A 566 -12.27 12.39 -37.98
CA VAL A 566 -10.92 12.12 -38.52
C VAL A 566 -10.33 10.86 -37.90
N CYS A 567 -10.38 10.70 -36.57
CA CYS A 567 -9.85 9.49 -35.91
C CYS A 567 -10.57 8.22 -36.39
N GLU A 568 -11.89 8.28 -36.55
CA GLU A 568 -12.69 7.16 -37.07
C GLU A 568 -12.32 6.83 -38.52
N ASP A 569 -12.18 7.83 -39.38
CA ASP A 569 -11.78 7.63 -40.78
C ASP A 569 -10.37 7.03 -40.88
N LEU A 570 -9.42 7.55 -40.10
CA LEU A 570 -8.05 7.03 -40.04
C LEU A 570 -8.01 5.56 -39.55
N GLY A 571 -8.93 5.20 -38.65
CA GLY A 571 -9.05 3.85 -38.08
C GLY A 571 -9.66 2.81 -39.02
N ARG A 572 -10.33 3.22 -40.11
CA ARG A 572 -10.96 2.30 -41.07
C ARG A 572 -9.92 1.44 -41.81
N ASN A 573 -10.39 0.33 -42.38
CA ASN A 573 -9.59 -0.59 -43.20
C ASN A 573 -8.32 -1.09 -42.48
N ASN A 574 -8.46 -1.55 -41.23
CA ASN A 574 -7.37 -2.07 -40.41
C ASN A 574 -6.22 -1.05 -40.25
N TYR A 575 -6.59 0.19 -39.91
CA TYR A 575 -5.68 1.31 -39.65
C TYR A 575 -4.76 1.66 -40.85
N ALA A 576 -5.18 1.37 -42.09
CA ALA A 576 -4.37 1.61 -43.28
C ALA A 576 -4.00 3.09 -43.46
N LYS A 577 -4.93 4.01 -43.16
CA LYS A 577 -4.68 5.46 -43.26
C LYS A 577 -3.73 5.95 -42.16
N TYR A 578 -3.84 5.43 -40.93
CA TYR A 578 -2.84 5.70 -39.88
C TYR A 578 -1.43 5.26 -40.30
N LYS A 579 -1.28 4.08 -40.91
CA LYS A 579 0.01 3.59 -41.41
C LYS A 579 0.57 4.51 -42.50
N ALA A 580 -0.25 4.87 -43.49
CA ALA A 580 0.17 5.77 -44.57
C ALA A 580 0.59 7.16 -44.05
N GLN A 581 -0.17 7.75 -43.12
CA GLN A 581 0.19 9.02 -42.51
C GLN A 581 1.47 8.93 -41.69
N PHE A 582 1.67 7.85 -40.93
CA PHE A 582 2.89 7.65 -40.15
C PHE A 582 4.13 7.45 -41.05
N GLU A 583 4.00 6.72 -42.16
CA GLU A 583 5.06 6.60 -43.18
C GLU A 583 5.42 7.96 -43.82
N GLN A 584 4.43 8.84 -44.03
CA GLN A 584 4.69 10.21 -44.47
C GLN A 584 5.46 11.01 -43.42
N ILE A 585 5.10 10.91 -42.13
CA ILE A 585 5.83 11.56 -41.03
C ILE A 585 7.29 11.09 -41.02
N GLU A 586 7.57 9.81 -41.27
CA GLU A 586 8.93 9.28 -41.38
C GLU A 586 9.70 9.90 -42.57
N LYS A 587 9.06 10.07 -43.73
CA LYS A 587 9.65 10.73 -44.90
C LYS A 587 9.93 12.22 -44.67
N PHE A 588 8.95 12.97 -44.17
CA PHE A 588 9.12 14.41 -43.92
C PHE A 588 10.08 14.73 -42.78
N SER A 589 10.25 13.79 -41.84
CA SER A 589 11.27 13.92 -40.79
C SER A 589 12.69 13.61 -41.29
N SER A 590 12.85 12.96 -42.45
CA SER A 590 14.15 12.55 -43.01
C SER A 590 14.63 13.43 -44.17
N THR A 591 13.74 14.07 -44.94
CA THR A 591 14.10 14.87 -46.13
C THR A 591 14.85 16.18 -45.85
N ASP A 592 14.82 16.71 -44.63
CA ASP A 592 15.58 17.92 -44.24
C ASP A 592 16.94 17.58 -43.58
N ASN A 593 17.27 16.29 -43.42
CA ASN A 593 18.47 15.84 -42.69
C ASN A 593 19.69 15.53 -43.57
N GLU A 594 19.67 15.83 -44.88
CA GLU A 594 20.85 15.65 -45.73
C GLU A 594 22.02 16.57 -45.34
N ASP A 595 21.75 17.72 -44.69
CA ASP A 595 22.77 18.62 -44.12
C ASP A 595 23.11 18.33 -42.64
N SER A 596 22.33 17.49 -41.97
CA SER A 596 22.53 17.07 -40.57
C SER A 596 22.94 15.61 -40.51
N ALA A 597 23.91 15.24 -41.36
CA ALA A 597 24.66 14.01 -41.19
C ALA A 597 24.95 13.85 -39.70
N ILE A 598 24.50 12.72 -39.16
CA ILE A 598 25.00 12.17 -37.90
C ILE A 598 26.50 12.01 -38.16
N GLN A 599 27.28 13.08 -37.97
CA GLN A 599 28.63 12.96 -37.46
C GLN A 599 28.42 12.43 -36.05
N SER A 600 28.16 11.12 -35.97
CA SER A 600 28.65 10.32 -34.88
C SER A 600 30.16 10.53 -34.93
N ASP A 601 30.60 11.62 -34.33
CA ASP A 601 31.96 11.67 -33.84
C ASP A 601 32.05 10.42 -32.95
N ASP A 602 32.86 9.45 -33.35
CA ASP A 602 33.02 8.14 -32.68
C ASP A 602 33.38 8.29 -31.19
N THR A 603 33.69 9.51 -30.77
CA THR A 603 34.09 9.99 -29.45
C THR A 603 33.04 9.84 -28.34
N HIS A 604 31.74 9.64 -28.65
CA HIS A 604 30.66 9.65 -27.63
C HIS A 604 29.72 8.44 -27.65
N LEU A 605 30.05 7.38 -28.40
CA LEU A 605 29.21 6.19 -28.52
C LEU A 605 29.01 5.44 -27.19
N ASP A 606 29.98 5.53 -26.29
CA ASP A 606 29.97 4.94 -24.94
C ASP A 606 28.92 5.56 -24.01
N LYS A 607 28.46 6.78 -24.33
CA LYS A 607 27.40 7.49 -23.58
C LYS A 607 26.00 7.21 -24.11
N ASN A 608 25.87 6.49 -25.22
CA ASN A 608 24.58 6.16 -25.84
C ASN A 608 24.12 4.77 -25.43
N ARG A 609 22.91 4.67 -24.85
CA ARG A 609 22.30 3.38 -24.49
C ARG A 609 22.01 2.52 -25.73
N TYR A 610 21.74 3.17 -26.87
CA TYR A 610 21.52 2.53 -28.16
C TYR A 610 22.33 3.25 -29.24
N LEU A 611 23.19 2.52 -29.95
CA LEU A 611 24.09 3.07 -30.97
C LEU A 611 23.33 3.77 -32.11
N ASN A 612 22.12 3.32 -32.42
CA ASN A 612 21.28 3.85 -33.49
C ASN A 612 20.32 4.98 -33.04
N ILE A 613 20.51 5.51 -31.83
CA ILE A 613 19.72 6.61 -31.26
C ILE A 613 20.67 7.60 -30.58
N GLY A 614 21.11 8.61 -31.34
CA GLY A 614 21.91 9.73 -30.85
C GLY A 614 21.07 10.98 -30.55
N ALA A 615 21.74 12.03 -30.06
CA ALA A 615 21.16 13.37 -29.93
C ALA A 615 21.49 14.22 -31.16
N ILE A 616 20.49 14.93 -31.71
CA ILE A 616 20.68 15.89 -32.81
C ILE A 616 21.51 17.09 -32.30
N ASP A 617 22.63 17.43 -32.96
CA ASP A 617 23.57 18.45 -32.45
C ASP A 617 22.93 19.85 -32.32
N ALA A 618 22.06 20.24 -33.26
CA ALA A 618 21.40 21.54 -33.26
C ALA A 618 20.53 21.81 -32.02
N THR A 619 20.01 20.77 -31.39
CA THR A 619 19.08 20.86 -30.25
C THR A 619 19.54 20.09 -29.02
N ARG A 620 20.73 19.46 -29.07
CA ARG A 620 21.26 18.70 -27.93
C ARG A 620 21.57 19.62 -26.77
N ILE A 621 21.58 19.02 -25.59
CA ILE A 621 22.01 19.72 -24.38
C ILE A 621 23.51 19.63 -24.27
N ARG A 622 24.16 20.79 -24.06
CA ARG A 622 25.60 20.91 -23.82
C ARG A 622 25.81 21.08 -22.32
N ILE A 623 26.33 20.05 -21.66
CA ILE A 623 26.56 20.06 -20.21
C ILE A 623 27.98 20.52 -19.88
N ASN A 624 28.17 21.17 -18.74
CA ASN A 624 29.51 21.40 -18.20
C ASN A 624 29.88 20.33 -17.18
N SER A 625 30.10 19.10 -17.66
CA SER A 625 30.34 17.95 -16.78
C SER A 625 31.71 18.01 -16.12
N SER A 626 31.80 17.55 -14.87
CA SER A 626 33.08 17.31 -14.19
C SER A 626 33.94 16.23 -14.88
N THR A 627 33.36 15.46 -15.80
CA THR A 627 34.09 14.49 -16.64
C THR A 627 34.84 15.16 -17.81
N GLY A 628 34.65 16.46 -18.04
CA GLY A 628 35.24 17.22 -19.15
C GLY A 628 34.50 17.09 -20.49
N SER A 629 33.47 16.24 -20.57
CA SER A 629 32.64 16.07 -21.76
C SER A 629 31.46 17.04 -21.77
N ASP A 630 31.17 17.64 -22.93
CA ASP A 630 29.96 18.46 -23.13
C ASP A 630 28.71 17.66 -23.53
N TYR A 631 28.88 16.37 -23.80
CA TYR A 631 27.85 15.51 -24.36
C TYR A 631 26.99 14.79 -23.31
N ILE A 632 25.68 14.80 -23.54
CA ILE A 632 24.68 13.89 -22.99
C ILE A 632 23.65 13.59 -24.08
N ASN A 633 23.14 12.35 -24.16
CA ASN A 633 22.13 11.97 -25.14
C ASN A 633 20.73 12.48 -24.74
N ALA A 634 20.54 13.78 -24.95
CA ALA A 634 19.32 14.50 -24.64
C ALA A 634 19.15 15.71 -25.57
N ASN A 635 17.90 16.02 -25.92
CA ASN A 635 17.54 17.16 -26.76
C ASN A 635 16.44 17.99 -26.09
N TYR A 636 16.48 19.31 -26.30
CA TYR A 636 15.33 20.16 -25.99
C TYR A 636 14.19 19.89 -26.97
N ILE A 637 12.96 19.82 -26.45
CA ILE A 637 11.74 19.72 -27.24
C ILE A 637 10.83 20.90 -26.89
N ASP A 638 10.27 21.52 -27.92
CA ASP A 638 9.31 22.60 -27.78
C ASP A 638 7.91 22.04 -27.53
N SER A 639 7.11 22.73 -26.71
CA SER A 639 5.66 22.54 -26.72
C SER A 639 5.03 23.45 -27.76
N THR A 640 3.72 23.37 -27.95
CA THR A 640 2.97 24.34 -28.77
C THR A 640 3.05 25.77 -28.24
N LEU A 641 3.19 25.95 -26.91
CA LEU A 641 3.15 27.27 -26.27
C LEU A 641 4.54 27.82 -25.90
N ARG A 642 5.52 26.95 -25.63
CA ARG A 642 6.81 27.36 -25.08
C ARG A 642 7.98 26.56 -25.66
N LYS A 643 9.03 27.28 -26.08
CA LYS A 643 10.31 26.69 -26.47
C LYS A 643 11.01 26.02 -25.29
N LYS A 644 11.74 24.93 -25.55
CA LYS A 644 12.48 24.15 -24.54
C LYS A 644 11.60 23.77 -23.34
N THR A 645 10.34 23.44 -23.59
CA THR A 645 9.42 23.01 -22.52
C THR A 645 9.89 21.70 -21.90
N TYR A 646 10.39 20.80 -22.74
CA TYR A 646 10.82 19.47 -22.34
C TYR A 646 12.27 19.22 -22.68
N ILE A 647 12.85 18.24 -22.00
CA ILE A 647 14.09 17.58 -22.36
C ILE A 647 13.75 16.12 -22.59
N ALA A 648 13.87 15.65 -23.83
CA ALA A 648 13.73 14.24 -24.15
C ALA A 648 15.13 13.59 -24.10
N THR A 649 15.31 12.63 -23.20
CA THR A 649 16.61 12.00 -22.92
C THR A 649 16.47 10.49 -22.84
N GLN A 650 17.55 9.76 -23.12
CA GLN A 650 17.63 8.33 -22.80
C GLN A 650 17.58 8.09 -21.28
N ALA A 651 17.24 6.86 -20.86
CA ALA A 651 17.49 6.40 -19.50
C ALA A 651 19.00 6.47 -19.20
N PRO A 652 19.40 7.15 -18.12
CA PRO A 652 20.81 7.27 -17.75
C PRO A 652 21.48 5.90 -17.61
N LEU A 653 22.72 5.80 -18.08
CA LEU A 653 23.61 4.66 -17.83
C LEU A 653 24.39 4.92 -16.52
N PRO A 654 24.90 3.88 -15.84
CA PRO A 654 25.77 4.07 -14.68
C PRO A 654 26.96 5.02 -14.97
N SER A 655 27.54 4.93 -16.17
CA SER A 655 28.61 5.82 -16.64
C SER A 655 28.17 7.28 -16.87
N THR A 656 26.87 7.53 -17.04
CA THR A 656 26.31 8.86 -17.35
C THR A 656 25.45 9.44 -16.23
N PHE A 657 25.45 8.86 -15.02
CA PHE A 657 24.66 9.39 -13.90
C PHE A 657 25.10 10.80 -13.48
N ALA A 658 26.41 11.04 -13.41
CA ALA A 658 26.96 12.36 -13.10
C ALA A 658 26.56 13.39 -14.18
N ASP A 659 26.62 13.01 -15.45
CA ASP A 659 26.21 13.84 -16.58
C ASP A 659 24.71 14.15 -16.55
N PHE A 660 23.88 13.16 -16.21
CA PHE A 660 22.43 13.34 -16.07
C PHE A 660 22.10 14.33 -14.94
N TRP A 661 22.68 14.14 -13.74
CA TRP A 661 22.46 15.08 -12.63
C TRP A 661 23.06 16.46 -12.89
N CYS A 662 24.15 16.55 -13.67
CA CYS A 662 24.68 17.81 -14.18
C CYS A 662 23.66 18.54 -15.04
N MET A 663 23.03 17.83 -16.00
CA MET A 663 21.95 18.38 -16.83
C MET A 663 20.79 18.88 -15.97
N ILE A 664 20.29 18.07 -15.02
CA ILE A 664 19.20 18.48 -14.11
C ILE A 664 19.55 19.78 -13.37
N TRP A 665 20.77 19.87 -12.84
CA TRP A 665 21.23 21.04 -12.12
C TRP A 665 21.41 22.27 -13.02
N GLN A 666 22.08 22.12 -14.16
CA GLN A 666 22.37 23.21 -15.09
C GLN A 666 21.08 23.82 -15.66
N GLU A 667 20.16 22.96 -16.11
CA GLU A 667 18.90 23.35 -16.75
C GLU A 667 17.80 23.73 -15.75
N ARG A 668 18.13 23.71 -14.44
CA ARG A 668 17.20 24.01 -13.35
C ARG A 668 15.92 23.15 -13.41
N CYS A 669 16.05 21.92 -13.85
CA CYS A 669 14.94 20.97 -13.89
C CYS A 669 14.59 20.57 -12.45
N ASN A 670 13.31 20.66 -12.09
CA ASN A 670 12.79 20.15 -10.83
C ASN A 670 11.75 19.04 -11.03
N VAL A 671 11.44 18.66 -12.28
CA VAL A 671 10.49 17.61 -12.62
C VAL A 671 11.14 16.63 -13.59
N ILE A 672 11.17 15.35 -13.22
CA ILE A 672 11.62 14.23 -14.03
C ILE A 672 10.45 13.28 -14.21
N VAL A 673 10.10 12.98 -15.45
CA VAL A 673 9.05 12.06 -15.86
C VAL A 673 9.71 10.82 -16.45
N MET A 674 9.59 9.70 -15.75
CA MET A 674 10.10 8.38 -16.12
C MET A 674 8.93 7.51 -16.60
N ILE A 675 8.94 7.09 -17.87
CA ILE A 675 7.86 6.29 -18.50
C ILE A 675 8.39 4.90 -18.91
N THR A 676 9.14 4.25 -18.02
CA THR A 676 9.65 2.89 -18.23
C THR A 676 10.01 2.28 -16.89
N ASN A 677 9.71 0.99 -16.71
CA ASN A 677 10.22 0.26 -15.56
C ASN A 677 11.74 0.02 -15.71
N LEU A 678 12.43 -0.28 -14.60
CA LEU A 678 13.87 -0.57 -14.65
C LEU A 678 14.16 -1.81 -15.51
N VAL A 679 13.30 -2.83 -15.39
CA VAL A 679 13.37 -4.09 -16.12
C VAL A 679 11.99 -4.42 -16.69
N GLU A 680 11.94 -4.81 -17.94
CA GLU A 680 10.72 -5.24 -18.66
C GLU A 680 11.09 -6.48 -19.50
N ASP A 681 10.28 -7.55 -19.42
CA ASP A 681 10.55 -8.87 -20.02
C ASP A 681 11.99 -9.37 -19.84
N GLY A 682 12.50 -9.21 -18.62
CA GLY A 682 13.87 -9.60 -18.24
C GLY A 682 14.99 -8.71 -18.82
N ARG A 683 14.64 -7.69 -19.61
CA ARG A 683 15.60 -6.74 -20.21
C ARG A 683 15.66 -5.46 -19.40
N ARG A 684 16.88 -5.04 -19.08
CA ARG A 684 17.17 -3.77 -18.42
C ARG A 684 16.88 -2.60 -19.38
N LYS A 685 15.87 -1.78 -19.05
CA LYS A 685 15.47 -0.59 -19.82
C LYS A 685 16.02 0.69 -19.20
N CYS A 686 16.17 0.72 -17.87
CA CYS A 686 16.69 1.86 -17.14
C CYS A 686 17.51 1.39 -15.94
N ASP A 687 18.57 2.11 -15.61
CA ASP A 687 19.33 1.90 -14.39
C ASP A 687 18.85 2.89 -13.32
N GLN A 688 18.85 2.44 -12.07
CA GLN A 688 18.36 3.26 -10.97
C GLN A 688 19.38 4.36 -10.64
N TYR A 689 19.09 5.59 -11.08
CA TYR A 689 19.94 6.78 -10.90
C TYR A 689 19.66 7.57 -9.61
N TRP A 690 18.87 7.00 -8.69
CA TRP A 690 18.44 7.61 -7.42
C TRP A 690 18.60 6.63 -6.24
N PRO A 691 18.65 7.11 -4.98
CA PRO A 691 18.78 6.24 -3.80
C PRO A 691 17.59 5.28 -3.61
N SER A 692 17.85 4.06 -3.10
CA SER A 692 16.84 2.99 -3.01
C SER A 692 15.95 3.06 -1.76
N ALA A 693 16.36 3.78 -0.72
CA ALA A 693 15.62 3.90 0.53
C ALA A 693 15.41 5.36 0.91
N VAL A 694 14.29 5.65 1.59
CA VAL A 694 14.05 6.98 2.16
C VAL A 694 15.15 7.30 3.17
N ASP A 695 15.57 8.57 3.21
CA ASP A 695 16.69 9.08 3.99
C ASP A 695 18.08 8.51 3.62
N SER A 696 18.16 7.70 2.55
CA SER A 696 19.43 7.30 1.96
C SER A 696 19.92 8.32 0.93
N GLN A 697 21.24 8.36 0.73
CA GLN A 697 21.91 9.28 -0.17
C GLN A 697 22.86 8.54 -1.12
N GLN A 698 23.01 9.09 -2.33
CA GLN A 698 23.98 8.67 -3.32
C GLN A 698 24.71 9.89 -3.88
N VAL A 699 25.97 9.71 -4.27
CA VAL A 699 26.79 10.77 -4.85
C VAL A 699 27.20 10.36 -6.24
N HIS A 700 26.90 11.21 -7.22
CA HIS A 700 27.24 11.03 -8.64
C HIS A 700 28.01 12.27 -9.11
N GLY A 701 29.34 12.14 -9.26
CA GLY A 701 30.21 13.29 -9.49
C GLY A 701 30.24 14.23 -8.27
N ILE A 702 29.87 15.50 -8.47
CA ILE A 702 29.76 16.49 -7.39
C ILE A 702 28.34 16.58 -6.78
N TYR A 703 27.39 15.84 -7.36
CA TYR A 703 25.98 15.92 -6.99
C TYR A 703 25.65 14.86 -5.95
N GLN A 704 25.06 15.31 -4.85
CA GLN A 704 24.52 14.45 -3.81
C GLN A 704 23.00 14.43 -3.91
N ILE A 705 22.43 13.24 -4.03
CA ILE A 705 21.01 12.99 -4.21
C ILE A 705 20.52 12.21 -3.00
N SER A 706 19.50 12.72 -2.31
CA SER A 706 18.87 12.06 -1.17
C SER A 706 17.39 11.84 -1.45
N LEU A 707 16.86 10.65 -1.12
CA LEU A 707 15.43 10.38 -1.24
C LEU A 707 14.70 10.87 0.02
N LEU A 708 13.87 11.91 -0.12
CA LEU A 708 13.15 12.51 1.01
C LEU A 708 11.81 11.83 1.27
N SER A 709 11.09 11.47 0.21
CA SER A 709 9.83 10.75 0.32
C SER A 709 9.51 10.02 -0.98
N GLU A 710 8.68 8.98 -0.86
CA GLU A 710 8.14 8.29 -2.02
C GLU A 710 6.74 7.76 -1.76
N THR A 711 5.79 8.14 -2.62
CA THR A 711 4.43 7.60 -2.68
C THR A 711 4.24 6.74 -3.92
N ILE A 712 3.39 5.72 -3.85
CA ILE A 712 3.08 4.80 -4.94
C ILE A 712 1.56 4.59 -4.95
N ASN A 713 0.98 4.67 -6.14
CA ASN A 713 -0.41 4.32 -6.42
C ASN A 713 -0.45 3.23 -7.52
N ALA A 714 -1.64 2.87 -8.02
CA ALA A 714 -1.84 1.80 -9.00
C ALA A 714 -1.07 2.00 -10.32
N HIS A 715 -0.78 3.26 -10.69
CA HIS A 715 -0.31 3.63 -12.02
C HIS A 715 1.06 4.29 -12.04
N PHE A 716 1.50 4.91 -10.94
CA PHE A 716 2.77 5.60 -10.86
C PHE A 716 3.32 5.73 -9.44
N SER A 717 4.60 6.07 -9.37
CA SER A 717 5.31 6.46 -8.16
C SER A 717 5.77 7.91 -8.23
N HIS A 718 5.70 8.64 -7.12
CA HIS A 718 6.21 10.00 -6.99
C HIS A 718 7.29 10.04 -5.90
N ARG A 719 8.53 10.35 -6.30
CA ARG A 719 9.68 10.56 -5.42
C ARG A 719 9.98 12.04 -5.28
N ILE A 720 10.18 12.50 -4.04
CA ILE A 720 10.77 13.81 -3.76
C ILE A 720 12.23 13.58 -3.40
N LEU A 721 13.13 14.15 -4.20
CA LEU A 721 14.57 14.05 -4.03
C LEU A 721 15.15 15.41 -3.62
N SER A 722 16.17 15.38 -2.77
CA SER A 722 17.05 16.52 -2.50
C SER A 722 18.28 16.41 -3.37
N LEU A 723 18.56 17.43 -4.19
CA LEU A 723 19.76 17.55 -5.02
C LEU A 723 20.66 18.67 -4.48
N LYS A 724 21.89 18.32 -4.09
CA LYS A 724 22.90 19.23 -3.53
C LYS A 724 24.21 19.13 -4.27
N ILE A 725 25.01 20.20 -4.24
CA ILE A 725 26.43 20.13 -4.57
C ILE A 725 27.19 19.85 -3.28
N ALA A 726 27.87 18.70 -3.20
CA ALA A 726 28.43 18.15 -1.96
C ALA A 726 29.45 19.07 -1.23
N LYS A 727 30.03 20.06 -1.93
CA LYS A 727 31.06 20.97 -1.40
C LYS A 727 30.74 22.47 -1.60
N SER A 728 29.50 22.86 -1.92
CA SER A 728 29.18 24.29 -2.13
C SER A 728 29.03 25.05 -0.81
N LEU A 729 29.59 26.27 -0.76
CA LEU A 729 29.40 27.23 0.33
C LEU A 729 28.84 28.55 -0.27
N PRO A 730 27.61 28.98 0.09
CA PRO A 730 26.65 28.29 0.97
C PRO A 730 26.11 26.99 0.34
N PRO A 731 25.59 26.05 1.15
CA PRO A 731 24.95 24.84 0.63
C PRO A 731 23.74 25.24 -0.22
N THR A 732 23.77 24.87 -1.50
CA THR A 732 22.65 25.07 -2.42
C THR A 732 21.93 23.75 -2.61
N GLU A 733 20.63 23.74 -2.32
CA GLU A 733 19.77 22.57 -2.35
C GLU A 733 18.56 22.83 -3.25
N ARG A 734 18.17 21.83 -4.04
CA ARG A 734 16.95 21.86 -4.86
C ARG A 734 16.11 20.62 -4.63
N LYS A 735 14.80 20.81 -4.52
CA LYS A 735 13.85 19.71 -4.51
C LYS A 735 13.54 19.29 -5.93
N ILE A 736 13.62 17.99 -6.20
CA ILE A 736 13.34 17.38 -7.51
C ILE A 736 12.21 16.38 -7.34
N HIS A 737 11.17 16.53 -8.15
CA HIS A 737 10.07 15.59 -8.26
C HIS A 737 10.40 14.59 -9.37
N GLN A 738 10.57 13.33 -9.03
CA GLN A 738 10.67 12.25 -10.02
C GLN A 738 9.36 11.45 -10.02
N LEU A 739 8.65 11.50 -11.13
CA LEU A 739 7.37 10.83 -11.36
C LEU A 739 7.58 9.66 -12.32
N HIS A 740 7.37 8.45 -11.82
CA HIS A 740 7.61 7.21 -12.53
C HIS A 740 6.29 6.52 -12.88
N PHE A 741 5.86 6.61 -14.14
CA PHE A 741 4.70 5.88 -14.65
C PHE A 741 5.05 4.41 -14.88
N ILE A 742 4.36 3.51 -14.17
CA ILE A 742 4.62 2.07 -14.17
C ILE A 742 3.64 1.29 -15.07
N GLY A 743 2.56 1.94 -15.51
CA GLY A 743 1.45 1.30 -16.24
C GLY A 743 1.65 1.12 -17.76
N TRP A 744 2.85 1.35 -18.31
CA TRP A 744 3.10 1.13 -19.75
C TRP A 744 3.72 -0.26 -19.99
N PRO A 745 3.08 -1.14 -20.81
CA PRO A 745 3.59 -2.50 -21.06
C PRO A 745 4.88 -2.52 -21.88
N ASP A 746 5.67 -3.61 -21.82
CA ASP A 746 6.90 -3.74 -22.63
C ASP A 746 6.60 -3.63 -24.13
N HIS A 747 5.60 -4.41 -24.57
CA HIS A 747 5.13 -4.44 -25.95
C HIS A 747 3.83 -3.64 -26.14
N GLY A 748 3.79 -2.81 -27.17
CA GLY A 748 2.61 -2.04 -27.56
C GLY A 748 2.36 -0.77 -26.73
N VAL A 749 1.10 -0.51 -26.45
CA VAL A 749 0.58 0.66 -25.74
C VAL A 749 -0.35 0.23 -24.61
N PRO A 750 -0.59 1.07 -23.59
CA PRO A 750 -1.61 0.80 -22.58
C PRO A 750 -2.98 0.55 -23.23
N THR A 751 -3.77 -0.35 -22.63
CA THR A 751 -5.12 -0.68 -23.13
C THR A 751 -6.13 0.44 -22.92
N SER A 752 -5.80 1.41 -22.06
CA SER A 752 -6.60 2.60 -21.77
C SER A 752 -5.69 3.83 -21.74
N VAL A 753 -6.19 4.97 -22.23
CA VAL A 753 -5.46 6.25 -22.18
C VAL A 753 -5.62 6.98 -20.84
N PHE A 754 -6.68 6.70 -20.08
CA PHE A 754 -7.03 7.44 -18.86
C PHE A 754 -5.95 7.41 -17.77
N PRO A 755 -5.26 6.28 -17.49
CA PRO A 755 -4.16 6.27 -16.53
C PRO A 755 -3.02 7.24 -16.90
N LEU A 756 -2.68 7.33 -18.19
CA LEU A 756 -1.64 8.25 -18.65
C LEU A 756 -2.12 9.70 -18.62
N LEU A 757 -3.38 9.97 -18.99
CA LEU A 757 -3.95 11.32 -18.92
C LEU A 757 -4.01 11.83 -17.48
N ASN A 758 -4.44 10.99 -16.52
CA ASN A 758 -4.41 11.33 -15.10
C ASN A 758 -2.96 11.61 -14.63
N PHE A 759 -2.00 10.77 -15.04
CA PHE A 759 -0.59 11.00 -14.75
C PHE A 759 -0.05 12.32 -15.32
N ILE A 760 -0.40 12.66 -16.58
CA ILE A 760 0.01 13.93 -17.20
C ILE A 760 -0.62 15.13 -16.47
N ASN A 761 -1.89 15.03 -16.08
CA ASN A 761 -2.56 16.07 -15.28
C ASN A 761 -1.86 16.24 -13.93
N TYR A 762 -1.54 15.14 -13.23
CA TYR A 762 -0.79 15.17 -11.98
C TYR A 762 0.58 15.83 -12.13
N VAL A 763 1.33 15.53 -13.20
CA VAL A 763 2.60 16.19 -13.51
C VAL A 763 2.40 17.70 -13.71
N SER A 764 1.28 18.11 -14.32
CA SER A 764 0.99 19.52 -14.62
C SER A 764 0.65 20.37 -13.40
N ASP A 765 0.24 19.75 -12.29
CA ASP A 765 -0.02 20.43 -11.01
C ASP A 765 1.29 20.88 -10.33
N ILE A 766 2.43 20.30 -10.72
CA ILE A 766 3.73 20.61 -10.13
C ILE A 766 4.35 21.82 -10.83
N HIS A 767 4.58 22.90 -10.08
CA HIS A 767 5.25 24.09 -10.61
C HIS A 767 6.67 23.76 -11.12
N THR A 768 6.95 24.12 -12.37
CA THR A 768 8.22 23.84 -13.04
C THR A 768 9.16 25.05 -12.97
N THR A 769 10.41 24.81 -12.56
CA THR A 769 11.47 25.84 -12.48
C THR A 769 12.40 25.86 -13.70
N GLY A 770 12.33 24.81 -14.53
CA GLY A 770 13.09 24.61 -15.75
C GLY A 770 12.34 23.69 -16.70
N SER A 771 13.03 23.10 -17.68
CA SER A 771 12.41 22.13 -18.59
C SER A 771 11.97 20.86 -17.85
N ILE A 772 10.88 20.24 -18.29
CA ILE A 772 10.45 18.92 -17.78
C ILE A 772 11.31 17.86 -18.45
N VAL A 773 12.04 17.08 -17.66
CA VAL A 773 12.84 15.98 -18.21
C VAL A 773 11.94 14.78 -18.41
N VAL A 774 11.85 14.25 -19.62
CA VAL A 774 11.01 13.09 -19.95
C VAL A 774 11.92 12.00 -20.52
N HIS A 775 11.91 10.83 -19.91
CA HIS A 775 12.71 9.69 -20.38
C HIS A 775 11.95 8.36 -20.28
N CYS A 776 12.26 7.47 -21.21
CA CYS A 776 11.94 6.05 -21.14
C CYS A 776 13.28 5.30 -21.21
N SER A 777 13.39 4.23 -22.01
CA SER A 777 14.68 3.59 -22.28
C SER A 777 15.54 4.41 -23.24
N ALA A 778 15.11 4.54 -24.50
CA ALA A 778 15.84 5.30 -25.53
C ALA A 778 15.53 6.81 -25.53
N GLY A 779 14.46 7.23 -24.83
CA GLY A 779 14.00 8.62 -24.84
C GLY A 779 13.30 9.06 -26.12
N VAL A 780 12.68 8.13 -26.87
CA VAL A 780 12.03 8.43 -28.16
C VAL A 780 10.59 7.90 -28.27
N GLY A 781 10.33 6.62 -27.98
CA GLY A 781 8.99 6.03 -28.12
C GLY A 781 7.96 6.59 -27.13
N ARG A 782 7.91 6.02 -25.92
CA ARG A 782 6.98 6.45 -24.84
C ARG A 782 7.21 7.92 -24.44
N THR A 783 8.47 8.36 -24.39
CA THR A 783 8.85 9.76 -24.20
C THR A 783 8.19 10.68 -25.23
N GLY A 784 8.21 10.30 -26.50
CA GLY A 784 7.57 11.06 -27.57
C GLY A 784 6.06 11.11 -27.40
N CYS A 785 5.42 9.98 -27.04
CA CYS A 785 3.98 9.95 -26.78
C CYS A 785 3.58 10.89 -25.64
N THR A 786 4.21 10.76 -24.47
CA THR A 786 3.89 11.59 -23.30
C THR A 786 4.11 13.07 -23.60
N THR A 787 5.20 13.40 -24.30
CA THR A 787 5.51 14.79 -24.67
C THR A 787 4.51 15.36 -25.68
N LEU A 788 4.14 14.58 -26.69
CA LEU A 788 3.15 14.97 -27.71
C LEU A 788 1.77 15.19 -27.08
N ILE A 789 1.33 14.28 -26.20
CA ILE A 789 0.04 14.35 -25.52
C ILE A 789 -0.02 15.56 -24.58
N ASP A 790 1.00 15.81 -23.74
CA ASP A 790 1.01 16.99 -22.87
C ASP A 790 1.10 18.29 -23.67
N SER A 791 1.86 18.32 -24.76
CA SER A 791 1.93 19.48 -25.65
C SER A 791 0.57 19.80 -26.28
N MET A 792 -0.17 18.79 -26.74
CA MET A 792 -1.53 18.95 -27.23
C MET A 792 -2.52 19.35 -26.13
N ARG A 793 -2.40 18.77 -24.94
CA ARG A 793 -3.21 19.17 -23.78
C ARG A 793 -3.08 20.66 -23.50
N ARG A 794 -1.86 21.21 -23.56
CA ARG A 794 -1.61 22.66 -23.44
C ARG A 794 -2.17 23.45 -24.62
N HIS A 795 -2.01 22.94 -25.84
CA HIS A 795 -2.54 23.55 -27.06
C HIS A 795 -4.05 23.78 -27.00
N LEU A 796 -4.79 22.74 -26.58
CA LEU A 796 -6.25 22.71 -26.53
C LEU A 796 -6.85 23.65 -25.48
N VAL A 797 -6.05 24.21 -24.57
CA VAL A 797 -6.49 25.25 -23.63
C VAL A 797 -6.74 26.58 -24.36
N GLU A 798 -5.92 26.90 -25.36
CA GLU A 798 -5.94 28.20 -26.04
C GLU A 798 -6.49 28.12 -27.47
N HIS A 799 -6.46 26.94 -28.10
CA HIS A 799 -6.79 26.76 -29.51
C HIS A 799 -7.94 25.76 -29.72
N ARG A 800 -8.76 26.03 -30.72
CA ARG A 800 -9.91 25.21 -31.12
C ARG A 800 -9.65 24.40 -32.41
N SER A 801 -8.40 24.33 -32.84
CA SER A 801 -7.95 23.51 -33.96
C SER A 801 -6.58 22.92 -33.65
N LEU A 802 -6.24 21.78 -34.24
CA LEU A 802 -4.97 21.08 -34.00
C LEU A 802 -4.49 20.29 -35.22
N ASN A 803 -3.18 20.07 -35.33
CA ASN A 803 -2.59 19.13 -36.26
C ASN A 803 -1.53 18.27 -35.56
N LEU A 804 -1.91 17.03 -35.23
CA LEU A 804 -1.04 16.12 -34.48
C LEU A 804 0.18 15.67 -35.29
N ALA A 805 0.00 15.38 -36.58
CA ALA A 805 1.06 14.95 -37.49
C ALA A 805 2.12 16.05 -37.67
N ALA A 806 1.70 17.28 -37.96
CA ALA A 806 2.58 18.43 -38.14
C ALA A 806 3.36 18.74 -36.85
N HIS A 807 2.70 18.64 -35.69
CA HIS A 807 3.39 18.84 -34.41
C HIS A 807 4.43 17.75 -34.14
N LEU A 808 4.10 16.48 -34.44
CA LEU A 808 5.05 15.37 -34.30
C LEU A 808 6.25 15.53 -35.25
N ILE A 809 6.07 15.95 -36.50
CA ILE A 809 7.17 16.24 -37.42
C ILE A 809 8.08 17.32 -36.84
N ARG A 810 7.51 18.40 -36.30
CA ARG A 810 8.28 19.48 -35.66
C ARG A 810 9.09 18.96 -34.47
N MET A 811 8.50 18.13 -33.62
CA MET A 811 9.20 17.49 -32.51
C MET A 811 10.31 16.55 -33.00
N ARG A 812 10.08 15.79 -34.08
CA ARG A 812 11.07 14.88 -34.67
C ARG A 812 12.29 15.59 -35.26
N LYS A 813 12.13 16.85 -35.72
CA LYS A 813 13.27 17.73 -36.08
C LYS A 813 14.13 18.12 -34.89
N GLN A 814 13.62 18.04 -33.66
CA GLN A 814 14.37 18.33 -32.44
C GLN A 814 14.94 17.07 -31.78
N ARG A 815 14.30 15.91 -31.93
CA ARG A 815 14.86 14.60 -31.57
C ARG A 815 14.26 13.53 -32.46
N GLU A 816 15.11 12.77 -33.13
CA GLU A 816 14.68 11.77 -34.08
C GLU A 816 13.81 10.68 -33.44
N LYS A 817 12.93 10.08 -34.25
CA LYS A 817 12.14 8.89 -33.89
C LYS A 817 11.19 9.06 -32.69
N LEU A 818 10.91 10.29 -32.24
CA LEU A 818 9.85 10.53 -31.25
C LEU A 818 8.53 9.92 -31.73
N VAL A 819 7.83 9.20 -30.85
CA VAL A 819 6.70 8.31 -31.18
C VAL A 819 7.14 7.26 -32.22
N GLN A 820 7.58 6.10 -31.76
CA GLN A 820 8.37 5.17 -32.58
C GLN A 820 7.53 4.21 -33.42
N THR A 821 6.27 3.96 -33.05
CA THR A 821 5.41 2.98 -33.72
C THR A 821 4.05 3.58 -34.11
N VAL A 822 3.39 2.94 -35.07
CA VAL A 822 2.02 3.33 -35.48
C VAL A 822 1.04 3.16 -34.32
N ASP A 823 1.16 2.11 -33.50
CA ASP A 823 0.30 1.90 -32.33
C ASP A 823 0.44 3.02 -31.31
N GLN A 824 1.68 3.50 -31.09
CA GLN A 824 1.96 4.67 -30.25
C GLN A 824 1.32 5.94 -30.81
N TYR A 825 1.33 6.10 -32.13
CA TYR A 825 0.72 7.23 -32.81
C TYR A 825 -0.82 7.20 -32.75
N ILE A 826 -1.43 6.03 -32.92
CA ILE A 826 -2.88 5.80 -32.70
C ILE A 826 -3.24 6.10 -31.25
N PHE A 827 -2.43 5.63 -30.29
CA PHE A 827 -2.64 5.90 -28.87
C PHE A 827 -2.57 7.40 -28.54
N CYS A 828 -1.69 8.16 -29.20
CA CYS A 828 -1.67 9.62 -29.06
C CYS A 828 -2.95 10.28 -29.61
N HIS A 829 -3.47 9.82 -30.74
CA HIS A 829 -4.75 10.29 -31.28
C HIS A 829 -5.88 10.00 -30.31
N GLU A 830 -5.92 8.79 -29.76
CA GLU A 830 -6.92 8.38 -28.78
C GLU A 830 -6.86 9.26 -27.52
N ALA A 831 -5.67 9.51 -26.97
CA ALA A 831 -5.51 10.37 -25.81
C ALA A 831 -5.98 11.82 -26.08
N VAL A 832 -5.63 12.38 -27.24
CA VAL A 832 -6.06 13.73 -27.65
C VAL A 832 -7.56 13.79 -27.90
N ARG A 833 -8.14 12.73 -28.46
CA ARG A 833 -9.58 12.57 -28.65
C ARG A 833 -10.31 12.63 -27.31
N GLN A 834 -9.83 11.90 -26.30
CA GLN A 834 -10.40 11.98 -24.95
C GLN A 834 -10.20 13.35 -24.29
N LEU A 835 -9.06 14.03 -24.50
CA LEU A 835 -8.84 15.40 -24.02
C LEU A 835 -9.83 16.40 -24.64
N ILE A 836 -10.19 16.25 -25.92
CA ILE A 836 -11.18 17.11 -26.58
C ILE A 836 -12.58 16.89 -25.99
N ARG A 837 -12.96 15.64 -25.73
CA ARG A 837 -14.28 15.30 -25.20
C ARG A 837 -14.45 15.66 -23.74
N HIS A 838 -13.54 15.22 -22.88
CA HIS A 838 -13.68 15.38 -21.44
C HIS A 838 -13.09 16.71 -20.94
N GLY A 839 -12.08 17.25 -21.64
CA GLY A 839 -11.31 18.39 -21.16
C GLY A 839 -10.35 17.99 -20.03
N ILE A 840 -9.91 19.00 -19.27
CA ILE A 840 -9.13 18.80 -18.05
C ILE A 840 -10.12 18.76 -16.88
N THR A 841 -10.31 17.58 -16.30
CA THR A 841 -11.37 17.29 -15.31
C THR A 841 -10.87 17.04 -13.90
N ARG A 842 -9.56 17.13 -13.69
CA ARG A 842 -8.92 17.09 -12.38
C ARG A 842 -9.20 18.38 -11.61
N VAL A 843 -9.70 18.26 -10.38
CA VAL A 843 -10.15 19.39 -9.55
C VAL A 843 -9.55 19.27 -8.15
N HIS A 844 -8.88 20.34 -7.70
CA HIS A 844 -8.41 20.46 -6.32
C HIS A 844 -9.57 20.63 -5.33
N SER A 845 -9.41 20.12 -4.10
CA SER A 845 -10.45 20.14 -3.07
C SER A 845 -10.98 21.54 -2.76
N ASP A 846 -10.11 22.56 -2.79
CA ASP A 846 -10.44 23.97 -2.56
C ASP A 846 -11.33 24.59 -3.66
N LEU A 847 -11.22 24.08 -4.89
CA LEU A 847 -12.03 24.51 -6.05
C LEU A 847 -13.26 23.63 -6.27
N TYR A 848 -13.39 22.51 -5.56
CA TYR A 848 -14.41 21.51 -5.82
C TYR A 848 -15.84 22.06 -5.72
N MET A 849 -16.16 22.83 -4.69
CA MET A 849 -17.50 23.41 -4.53
C MET A 849 -17.83 24.41 -5.65
N ARG A 850 -16.83 25.15 -6.14
CA ARG A 850 -17.00 26.06 -7.29
C ARG A 850 -17.22 25.28 -8.58
N TYR A 851 -16.48 24.18 -8.76
CA TYR A 851 -16.65 23.30 -9.91
C TYR A 851 -18.03 22.62 -9.91
N LEU A 852 -18.51 22.15 -8.75
CA LEU A 852 -19.84 21.58 -8.61
C LEU A 852 -20.93 22.59 -8.96
N ASN A 853 -20.84 23.83 -8.47
CA ASN A 853 -21.74 24.91 -8.87
C ASN A 853 -21.70 25.15 -10.38
N TYR A 854 -20.52 25.23 -10.98
CA TYR A 854 -20.36 25.35 -12.43
C TYR A 854 -21.05 24.21 -13.19
N LEU A 855 -20.98 22.96 -12.69
CA LEU A 855 -21.68 21.84 -13.31
C LEU A 855 -23.21 21.96 -13.25
N THR A 856 -23.76 22.68 -12.27
CA THR A 856 -25.20 22.97 -12.14
C THR A 856 -25.66 24.16 -13.00
N GLU A 857 -24.75 24.91 -13.60
CA GLU A 857 -25.10 26.01 -14.51
C GLU A 857 -25.48 25.49 -15.91
N ASP A 858 -26.29 26.27 -16.60
CA ASP A 858 -26.60 26.01 -18.01
C ASP A 858 -25.46 26.52 -18.90
N ASN A 859 -25.15 25.75 -19.94
CA ASN A 859 -24.25 26.19 -20.98
C ASN A 859 -24.96 27.16 -21.95
N SER A 860 -24.26 27.58 -23.01
CA SER A 860 -24.79 28.47 -24.04
C SER A 860 -26.00 27.92 -24.81
N CYS A 861 -26.26 26.61 -24.79
CA CYS A 861 -27.43 25.99 -25.41
C CYS A 861 -28.56 25.66 -24.41
N GLY A 862 -28.48 26.16 -23.17
CA GLY A 862 -29.50 25.96 -22.14
C GLY A 862 -29.48 24.57 -21.49
N LYS A 863 -28.41 23.79 -21.70
CA LYS A 863 -28.23 22.46 -21.14
C LYS A 863 -27.31 22.52 -19.92
N LYS A 864 -27.70 21.85 -18.83
CA LYS A 864 -26.86 21.72 -17.64
C LYS A 864 -25.52 21.07 -17.99
N ARG A 865 -24.41 21.62 -17.52
CA ARG A 865 -23.07 21.08 -17.81
C ARG A 865 -22.87 19.68 -17.24
N MET A 866 -23.47 19.36 -16.09
CA MET A 866 -23.51 17.99 -15.54
C MET A 866 -24.17 16.99 -16.51
N GLN A 867 -25.21 17.42 -17.24
CA GLN A 867 -25.86 16.57 -18.24
C GLN A 867 -24.95 16.31 -19.44
N MET A 868 -24.18 17.31 -19.88
CA MET A 868 -23.18 17.10 -20.94
C MET A 868 -22.10 16.12 -20.50
N GLN A 869 -21.55 16.31 -19.30
CA GLN A 869 -20.52 15.43 -18.76
C GLN A 869 -21.00 13.97 -18.66
N TYR A 870 -22.23 13.75 -18.20
CA TYR A 870 -22.85 12.42 -18.21
C TYR A 870 -22.90 11.82 -19.62
N GLU A 871 -23.37 12.58 -20.61
CA GLU A 871 -23.45 12.12 -21.99
C GLU A 871 -22.08 11.82 -22.59
N ASP A 872 -21.06 12.64 -22.29
CA ASP A 872 -19.70 12.43 -22.75
C ASP A 872 -19.09 11.15 -22.17
N ILE A 873 -19.31 10.87 -20.88
CA ILE A 873 -18.88 9.63 -20.22
C ILE A 873 -19.57 8.42 -20.88
N CYS A 874 -20.89 8.50 -21.10
CA CYS A 874 -21.66 7.42 -21.72
C CYS A 874 -21.30 7.19 -23.20
N ALA A 875 -20.96 8.25 -23.94
CA ALA A 875 -20.59 8.21 -25.35
C ALA A 875 -19.16 7.71 -25.62
N CYS A 876 -18.41 7.31 -24.58
CA CYS A 876 -17.14 6.61 -24.74
C CYS A 876 -17.40 5.21 -25.34
N HIS A 877 -17.50 5.15 -26.68
CA HIS A 877 -17.69 3.94 -27.46
C HIS A 877 -16.56 3.86 -28.48
N HIS A 878 -15.47 3.16 -28.17
CA HIS A 878 -14.53 2.67 -29.17
C HIS A 878 -14.42 1.13 -29.08
N THR A 879 -15.10 0.51 -30.05
CA THR A 879 -15.02 -0.82 -30.72
C THR A 879 -14.11 -1.94 -30.19
N PRO A 880 -14.43 -3.24 -30.46
CA PRO A 880 -15.73 -3.91 -30.51
C PRO A 880 -15.63 -5.31 -29.85
N THR A 881 -15.65 -5.40 -28.53
CA THR A 881 -16.08 -6.62 -27.81
C THR A 881 -16.71 -6.17 -26.50
N CYS A 882 -17.83 -5.45 -26.57
CA CYS A 882 -18.76 -5.57 -25.46
C CYS A 882 -19.30 -7.00 -25.57
N SER A 883 -18.55 -7.97 -25.05
CA SER A 883 -19.04 -9.34 -24.97
C SER A 883 -20.31 -9.31 -24.15
N ALA A 884 -21.19 -10.29 -24.37
CA ALA A 884 -22.16 -10.63 -23.35
C ALA A 884 -21.40 -10.70 -22.01
N THR A 885 -21.95 -9.99 -21.04
CA THR A 885 -21.43 -9.70 -19.70
C THR A 885 -20.45 -10.76 -19.19
N PRO A 886 -19.16 -10.46 -18.96
CA PRO A 886 -18.41 -11.32 -18.05
C PRO A 886 -19.13 -11.25 -16.70
N ASP A 887 -19.42 -12.42 -16.11
CA ASP A 887 -20.11 -12.53 -14.81
C ASP A 887 -19.37 -11.74 -13.70
N CYS A 888 -18.07 -11.50 -13.92
CA CYS A 888 -17.13 -10.78 -13.05
C CYS A 888 -16.35 -9.68 -13.80
N VAL A 889 -16.38 -8.44 -13.29
CA VAL A 889 -15.60 -7.30 -13.79
C VAL A 889 -14.54 -6.89 -12.76
N VAL A 890 -13.28 -6.79 -13.18
CA VAL A 890 -12.18 -6.26 -12.35
C VAL A 890 -11.98 -4.78 -12.64
N LEU A 891 -11.98 -3.95 -11.60
CA LEU A 891 -11.79 -2.51 -11.71
C LEU A 891 -10.52 -2.05 -10.96
N PRO A 892 -9.79 -1.06 -11.51
CA PRO A 892 -8.67 -0.45 -10.81
C PRO A 892 -9.15 0.44 -9.67
N GLY A 893 -8.45 0.40 -8.53
CA GLY A 893 -8.60 1.36 -7.45
C GLY A 893 -7.43 2.35 -7.40
N TYR A 894 -7.27 3.05 -6.29
CA TYR A 894 -6.21 4.04 -6.14
C TYR A 894 -4.84 3.36 -6.01
N HIS A 895 -4.75 2.23 -5.31
CA HIS A 895 -3.47 1.61 -4.98
C HIS A 895 -3.14 0.42 -5.89
N ARG A 896 -4.14 -0.26 -6.44
CA ARG A 896 -3.94 -1.45 -7.30
C ARG A 896 -4.80 -1.43 -8.56
N LEU A 897 -4.31 -2.07 -9.62
CA LEU A 897 -5.04 -2.24 -10.89
C LEU A 897 -6.21 -3.23 -10.79
N ASP A 898 -6.21 -4.09 -9.78
CA ASP A 898 -7.14 -5.19 -9.55
C ASP A 898 -7.87 -5.06 -8.19
N GLU A 899 -8.02 -3.84 -7.68
CA GLU A 899 -8.49 -3.56 -6.32
C GLU A 899 -9.96 -3.94 -6.08
N PHE A 900 -10.79 -3.87 -7.11
CA PHE A 900 -12.21 -4.19 -6.99
C PHE A 900 -12.63 -5.30 -7.95
N VAL A 901 -13.51 -6.17 -7.47
CA VAL A 901 -14.22 -7.16 -8.27
C VAL A 901 -15.71 -6.88 -8.15
N VAL A 902 -16.43 -6.80 -9.26
CA VAL A 902 -17.87 -6.54 -9.27
C VAL A 902 -18.58 -7.68 -10.00
N LEU A 903 -19.58 -8.26 -9.32
CA LEU A 903 -20.40 -9.36 -9.83
C LEU A 903 -21.84 -8.90 -10.10
N ASN A 904 -22.44 -9.39 -11.18
CA ASN A 904 -23.89 -9.35 -11.35
C ASN A 904 -24.48 -10.66 -10.80
N SER A 905 -25.52 -10.58 -9.98
CA SER A 905 -26.05 -11.69 -9.16
C SER A 905 -26.74 -12.82 -9.97
N THR A 906 -25.95 -13.72 -10.59
CA THR A 906 -26.49 -14.93 -11.26
C THR A 906 -25.70 -16.22 -11.02
N GLU A 907 -24.60 -16.20 -10.26
CA GLU A 907 -23.83 -17.42 -9.96
C GLU A 907 -24.45 -18.24 -8.82
N GLU A 908 -24.39 -19.57 -8.92
CA GLU A 908 -24.73 -20.47 -7.81
C GLU A 908 -23.78 -20.21 -6.63
N ASP A 909 -24.28 -20.39 -5.40
CA ASP A 909 -23.56 -20.10 -4.15
C ASP A 909 -22.14 -20.69 -4.09
N GLU A 910 -21.92 -21.86 -4.71
CA GLU A 910 -20.61 -22.53 -4.76
C GLU A 910 -19.59 -21.80 -5.64
N ASP A 911 -20.01 -21.30 -6.80
CA ASP A 911 -19.11 -20.66 -7.77
C ASP A 911 -18.66 -19.28 -7.28
N LEU A 912 -19.54 -18.58 -6.57
CA LEU A 912 -19.22 -17.34 -5.86
C LEU A 912 -18.08 -17.54 -4.84
N TRP A 913 -18.15 -18.60 -4.02
CA TRP A 913 -17.08 -18.90 -3.05
C TRP A 913 -15.78 -19.34 -3.72
N LYS A 914 -15.85 -20.11 -4.81
CA LYS A 914 -14.66 -20.43 -5.63
C LYS A 914 -14.02 -19.16 -6.16
N LEU A 915 -14.80 -18.20 -6.65
CA LEU A 915 -14.29 -16.94 -7.17
C LEU A 915 -13.67 -16.06 -6.08
N ILE A 916 -14.35 -15.88 -4.93
CA ILE A 916 -13.82 -15.18 -3.75
C ILE A 916 -12.45 -15.77 -3.37
N TRP A 917 -12.35 -17.10 -3.36
CA TRP A 917 -11.12 -17.80 -3.03
C TRP A 917 -10.03 -17.63 -4.10
N GLN A 918 -10.35 -17.90 -5.37
CA GLN A 918 -9.42 -17.80 -6.51
C GLN A 918 -8.86 -16.38 -6.65
N LYS A 919 -9.68 -15.36 -6.41
CA LYS A 919 -9.28 -13.94 -6.46
C LYS A 919 -8.65 -13.45 -5.16
N SER A 920 -8.57 -14.28 -4.12
CA SER A 920 -8.06 -13.89 -2.79
C SER A 920 -8.79 -12.66 -2.22
N CYS A 921 -10.11 -12.57 -2.44
CA CYS A 921 -10.94 -11.51 -1.90
C CYS A 921 -10.98 -11.61 -0.38
N GLN A 922 -10.68 -10.51 0.31
CA GLN A 922 -10.69 -10.43 1.78
C GLN A 922 -11.91 -9.67 2.31
N THR A 923 -12.61 -8.93 1.45
CA THR A 923 -13.78 -8.14 1.79
C THR A 923 -14.87 -8.40 0.77
N VAL A 924 -16.08 -8.72 1.24
CA VAL A 924 -17.28 -8.84 0.41
C VAL A 924 -18.28 -7.80 0.87
N VAL A 925 -18.67 -6.93 -0.06
CA VAL A 925 -19.65 -5.87 0.13
C VAL A 925 -20.92 -6.28 -0.60
N LEU A 926 -22.01 -6.46 0.16
CA LEU A 926 -23.28 -6.89 -0.41
C LEU A 926 -24.32 -5.78 -0.31
N ILE A 927 -24.89 -5.44 -1.46
CA ILE A 927 -25.77 -4.29 -1.67
C ILE A 927 -27.12 -4.84 -2.16
N SER A 928 -27.95 -5.38 -1.26
CA SER A 928 -29.27 -5.91 -1.62
C SER A 928 -30.39 -5.02 -1.11
N SER A 929 -31.46 -4.85 -1.90
CA SER A 929 -32.62 -4.03 -1.55
C SER A 929 -33.86 -4.84 -1.15
N ASN A 930 -33.83 -6.18 -1.18
CA ASN A 930 -35.03 -7.01 -1.01
C ASN A 930 -35.04 -7.77 0.32
N HIS A 931 -36.02 -7.43 1.18
CA HIS A 931 -36.34 -8.14 2.44
C HIS A 931 -36.83 -9.58 2.26
N SER A 932 -37.19 -10.01 1.05
CA SER A 932 -37.64 -11.38 0.76
C SER A 932 -36.51 -12.40 0.61
N ALA A 933 -35.24 -11.97 0.61
CA ALA A 933 -34.07 -12.85 0.63
C ALA A 933 -33.82 -13.50 2.01
N GLY A 934 -34.89 -13.76 2.79
CA GLY A 934 -34.81 -14.63 3.96
C GLY A 934 -34.39 -16.07 3.61
N ASP A 935 -34.60 -16.48 2.35
CA ASP A 935 -34.48 -17.86 1.88
C ASP A 935 -33.34 -18.13 0.88
N SER A 936 -32.66 -17.10 0.35
CA SER A 936 -31.50 -17.26 -0.54
C SER A 936 -30.32 -16.46 0.00
N PHE A 937 -29.55 -17.10 0.87
CA PHE A 937 -28.31 -16.53 1.33
C PHE A 937 -27.24 -17.57 1.01
N PHE A 938 -26.34 -17.25 0.07
CA PHE A 938 -25.19 -18.09 -0.28
C PHE A 938 -24.28 -18.44 0.89
N TRP A 939 -24.50 -17.82 2.06
CA TRP A 939 -23.81 -18.10 3.31
C TRP A 939 -24.62 -18.96 4.29
N ARG A 940 -25.91 -19.23 4.03
CA ARG A 940 -26.78 -20.09 4.83
C ARG A 940 -26.91 -21.46 4.15
N GLY A 941 -26.15 -22.45 4.62
CA GLY A 941 -26.36 -23.86 4.23
C GLY A 941 -25.11 -24.60 3.74
N ILE A 942 -23.97 -23.92 3.55
CA ILE A 942 -22.76 -24.59 3.07
C ILE A 942 -22.13 -25.43 4.20
N GLN A 943 -22.35 -26.74 4.14
CA GLN A 943 -21.65 -27.69 5.02
C GLN A 943 -20.36 -28.23 4.38
N MET A 944 -20.30 -28.42 3.06
CA MET A 944 -19.13 -28.92 2.33
C MET A 944 -19.23 -28.58 0.82
N VAL A 945 -18.18 -27.98 0.23
CA VAL A 945 -17.98 -27.92 -1.24
C VAL A 945 -16.55 -28.36 -1.54
N ASP A 946 -16.35 -29.47 -2.25
CA ASP A 946 -15.01 -29.97 -2.68
C ASP A 946 -13.92 -30.03 -1.58
N GLY A 947 -14.33 -30.41 -0.37
CA GLY A 947 -13.45 -30.50 0.81
C GLY A 947 -13.23 -29.20 1.57
N MET A 948 -13.90 -28.09 1.18
CA MET A 948 -13.95 -26.86 1.97
C MET A 948 -15.01 -27.00 3.07
N LYS A 949 -14.58 -26.88 4.33
CA LYS A 949 -15.43 -26.85 5.53
C LYS A 949 -15.52 -25.40 6.02
N LEU A 950 -16.68 -24.78 5.84
CA LEU A 950 -16.96 -23.49 6.46
C LEU A 950 -17.21 -23.68 7.96
N GLU A 951 -16.29 -23.17 8.78
CA GLU A 951 -16.50 -22.99 10.22
C GLU A 951 -16.75 -21.50 10.48
N ARG A 952 -17.42 -21.09 11.57
CA ARG A 952 -17.57 -19.65 11.87
C ARG A 952 -16.18 -19.01 12.12
N GLY A 953 -15.82 -17.87 11.52
CA GLY A 953 -14.47 -17.21 11.56
C GLY A 953 -14.29 -16.09 10.50
N ASP A 954 -13.20 -15.88 9.74
CA ASP A 954 -12.68 -14.52 9.40
C ASP A 954 -12.91 -13.80 8.00
N ASN A 955 -14.02 -13.92 7.27
CA ASN A 955 -14.36 -13.11 6.07
C ASN A 955 -15.41 -12.03 6.35
N PHE A 956 -15.15 -10.79 5.94
CA PHE A 956 -16.09 -9.66 6.14
C PHE A 956 -17.20 -9.66 5.09
N VAL A 957 -18.44 -9.83 5.52
CA VAL A 957 -19.64 -9.53 4.74
C VAL A 957 -20.29 -8.29 5.34
N LEU A 958 -20.32 -7.21 4.56
CA LEU A 958 -21.06 -5.99 4.90
C LEU A 958 -22.46 -6.08 4.29
N LEU A 959 -23.50 -6.06 5.13
CA LEU A 959 -24.90 -6.06 4.70
C LEU A 959 -25.54 -4.70 5.01
N GLN A 960 -26.20 -4.11 4.02
CA GLN A 960 -27.09 -2.97 4.24
C GLN A 960 -28.48 -3.48 4.66
N ASN A 961 -28.97 -3.08 5.84
CA ASN A 961 -30.35 -3.33 6.28
C ASN A 961 -31.15 -2.03 6.31
N HIS A 962 -32.48 -2.13 6.27
CA HIS A 962 -33.46 -1.03 6.18
C HIS A 962 -33.56 -0.15 7.45
N GLU A 963 -32.70 -0.36 8.46
CA GLU A 963 -32.62 0.43 9.70
C GLU A 963 -31.35 1.29 9.79
N ASP A 964 -30.77 1.72 8.65
CA ASP A 964 -29.57 2.57 8.60
C ASP A 964 -28.33 1.99 9.32
N GLN A 965 -28.34 0.69 9.61
CA GLN A 965 -27.22 -0.01 10.25
C GLN A 965 -26.52 -0.92 9.25
N LEU A 966 -25.23 -0.65 9.06
CA LEU A 966 -24.31 -1.52 8.36
C LEU A 966 -24.02 -2.73 9.25
N CYS A 967 -24.45 -3.92 8.83
CA CYS A 967 -24.19 -5.15 9.57
C CYS A 967 -22.88 -5.77 9.09
N VAL A 968 -21.87 -5.82 9.98
CA VAL A 968 -20.60 -6.51 9.75
C VAL A 968 -20.75 -7.96 10.20
N ARG A 969 -20.54 -8.93 9.29
CA ARG A 969 -20.44 -10.36 9.63
C ARG A 969 -19.08 -10.90 9.28
N ILE A 970 -18.58 -11.79 10.12
CA ILE A 970 -17.27 -12.43 9.96
C ILE A 970 -17.51 -13.95 9.70
N LEU A 971 -17.02 -14.53 8.57
CA LEU A 971 -17.12 -16.00 8.23
C LEU A 971 -15.78 -16.78 7.97
N ASN A 972 -15.47 -17.92 8.62
CA ASN A 972 -14.19 -18.65 8.40
C ASN A 972 -14.38 -19.61 7.24
N VAL A 973 -13.35 -19.74 6.43
CA VAL A 973 -13.33 -20.78 5.40
C VAL A 973 -12.08 -21.61 5.62
N SER A 974 -12.27 -22.87 6.01
CA SER A 974 -11.18 -23.85 6.15
C SER A 974 -11.33 -24.94 5.10
N ARG A 975 -10.25 -25.59 4.66
CA ARG A 975 -10.32 -26.78 3.81
C ARG A 975 -9.80 -27.98 4.60
N SER A 976 -10.58 -29.06 4.65
CA SER A 976 -10.31 -30.23 5.50
C SER A 976 -9.22 -31.16 4.95
N SER A 977 -8.65 -30.86 3.77
CA SER A 977 -7.48 -31.53 3.22
C SER A 977 -6.57 -30.51 2.53
N LEU A 978 -5.52 -30.07 3.21
CA LEU A 978 -4.44 -29.26 2.65
C LEU A 978 -3.14 -30.04 2.89
N GLU A 979 -2.61 -30.65 1.84
CA GLU A 979 -1.41 -31.49 1.89
C GLU A 979 -0.08 -30.70 1.96
N SER A 980 -0.07 -29.37 2.19
CA SER A 980 1.19 -28.62 2.26
C SER A 980 1.22 -27.41 3.22
N GLU A 981 2.41 -27.18 3.80
CA GLU A 981 2.73 -26.07 4.72
C GLU A 981 2.46 -24.68 4.14
N PHE A 982 2.50 -24.54 2.80
CA PHE A 982 2.22 -23.30 2.06
C PHE A 982 0.83 -22.72 2.41
N TRP A 983 -0.18 -23.59 2.58
CA TRP A 983 -1.55 -23.15 2.84
C TRP A 983 -1.81 -22.78 4.30
N GLN A 984 -1.05 -23.35 5.26
CA GLN A 984 -1.09 -22.94 6.67
C GLN A 984 -0.45 -21.55 6.88
N GLU A 985 0.52 -21.18 6.05
CA GLU A 985 1.19 -19.88 6.10
C GLU A 985 0.31 -18.75 5.53
N VAL A 986 -0.46 -19.02 4.48
CA VAL A 986 -1.49 -18.11 3.95
C VAL A 986 -2.58 -17.81 5.00
N GLU A 987 -3.03 -18.84 5.74
CA GLU A 987 -4.02 -18.70 6.82
C GLU A 987 -3.48 -17.88 8.01
N LYS A 988 -2.17 -17.96 8.27
CA LYS A 988 -1.48 -17.20 9.32
C LYS A 988 -1.25 -15.72 8.92
N ILE A 989 -0.97 -15.46 7.65
CA ILE A 989 -0.85 -14.11 7.08
C ILE A 989 -2.20 -13.39 7.06
N GLN A 990 -3.29 -14.10 6.78
CA GLN A 990 -4.66 -13.57 6.86
C GLN A 990 -5.03 -13.16 8.30
N LYS A 991 -4.69 -13.96 9.32
CA LYS A 991 -4.92 -13.61 10.74
C LYS A 991 -4.13 -12.40 11.25
N TYR A 992 -2.99 -12.07 10.66
CA TYR A 992 -2.15 -10.94 11.08
C TYR A 992 -2.53 -9.60 10.45
N ARG A 993 -3.26 -9.58 9.32
CA ARG A 993 -3.56 -8.36 8.53
C ARG A 993 -4.86 -7.63 8.91
N LEU A 994 -5.52 -8.06 9.98
CA LEU A 994 -6.82 -7.61 10.49
C LEU A 994 -6.89 -6.19 11.13
N ALA A 995 -5.86 -5.35 10.99
CA ALA A 995 -5.73 -4.13 11.81
C ALA A 995 -5.97 -2.78 11.10
N TYR A 996 -6.29 -2.74 9.80
CA TYR A 996 -6.21 -1.48 9.01
C TYR A 996 -7.30 -1.33 7.95
N HIS A 997 -8.59 -1.20 8.32
CA HIS A 997 -9.62 -0.87 7.32
C HIS A 997 -10.74 0.04 7.87
N ASP A 998 -10.68 1.33 7.53
CA ASP A 998 -11.78 2.31 7.71
C ASP A 998 -12.29 2.93 6.38
N ALA A 999 -11.70 2.59 5.22
CA ALA A 999 -11.98 3.32 3.97
C ALA A 999 -13.39 3.12 3.38
N PRO A 1000 -14.01 1.92 3.40
CA PRO A 1000 -15.42 1.79 3.01
C PRO A 1000 -16.37 2.40 4.06
N LEU A 1001 -15.92 2.53 5.31
CA LEU A 1001 -16.76 2.86 6.47
C LEU A 1001 -16.97 4.37 6.66
N LEU A 1002 -16.10 5.23 6.11
CA LEU A 1002 -16.25 6.68 6.24
C LEU A 1002 -17.30 7.29 5.31
N ILE A 1003 -17.60 6.65 4.17
CA ILE A 1003 -18.52 7.20 3.16
C ILE A 1003 -19.99 6.93 3.54
N VAL A 1004 -20.27 5.82 4.23
CA VAL A 1004 -21.64 5.42 4.62
C VAL A 1004 -22.05 6.01 5.98
N ASN A 1005 -21.11 6.21 6.93
CA ASN A 1005 -21.44 6.72 8.27
C ASN A 1005 -21.90 8.19 8.29
N PHE A 1006 -21.54 9.00 7.28
CA PHE A 1006 -21.89 10.43 7.24
C PHE A 1006 -23.34 10.71 6.82
N ILE A 1007 -24.14 9.67 6.56
CA ILE A 1007 -25.57 9.80 6.23
C ILE A 1007 -26.40 10.32 7.43
N THR A 1008 -25.87 10.37 8.66
CA THR A 1008 -26.70 10.64 9.86
C THR A 1008 -26.33 11.83 10.74
N SER A 1009 -25.30 12.65 10.47
CA SER A 1009 -25.02 13.82 11.33
C SER A 1009 -25.72 15.12 10.90
N SER A 1010 -26.98 15.02 10.49
CA SER A 1010 -27.93 16.14 10.46
C SER A 1010 -29.20 15.72 11.19
N LEU A 1011 -29.10 15.53 12.52
CA LEU A 1011 -30.14 15.74 13.55
C LEU A 1011 -29.79 14.97 14.84
N ALA A 1012 -28.84 15.48 15.63
CA ALA A 1012 -28.83 15.28 17.08
C ALA A 1012 -27.81 16.22 17.73
N SER A 1013 -28.30 17.33 18.27
CA SER A 1013 -27.60 18.07 19.31
C SER A 1013 -27.47 17.19 20.57
N SER A 1014 -26.28 16.71 20.91
CA SER A 1014 -25.84 16.63 22.31
C SER A 1014 -24.33 16.38 22.40
N SER A 1015 -23.74 17.07 23.36
CA SER A 1015 -22.34 17.08 23.74
C SER A 1015 -21.84 15.71 24.19
N ALA A 1016 -20.89 15.13 23.46
CA ALA A 1016 -19.92 14.18 24.00
C ALA A 1016 -18.57 14.42 23.32
N THR A 1017 -17.63 15.01 24.06
CA THR A 1017 -16.23 15.16 23.65
C THR A 1017 -15.57 13.80 23.63
N VAL A 1018 -15.33 13.25 22.43
CA VAL A 1018 -14.42 12.13 22.21
C VAL A 1018 -12.99 12.69 22.07
N PRO A 1019 -11.96 12.12 22.73
CA PRO A 1019 -10.61 12.65 22.66
C PRO A 1019 -10.02 12.50 21.26
N VAL A 1020 -9.51 13.61 20.72
CA VAL A 1020 -8.66 13.64 19.52
C VAL A 1020 -7.31 13.03 19.89
N HIS A 1021 -7.10 11.75 19.55
CA HIS A 1021 -5.75 11.19 19.45
C HIS A 1021 -5.27 11.37 18.02
N SER A 1022 -4.15 12.10 17.86
CA SER A 1022 -3.49 12.34 16.58
C SER A 1022 -2.92 11.04 15.99
N PRO A 1023 -3.27 10.64 14.75
CA PRO A 1023 -2.55 9.61 14.04
C PRO A 1023 -1.44 10.27 13.21
N PHE A 1024 -0.35 10.67 13.86
CA PHE A 1024 0.90 10.97 13.15
C PHE A 1024 2.02 10.18 13.82
N SER A 1025 2.23 8.95 13.36
CA SER A 1025 3.55 8.33 13.39
C SER A 1025 3.78 7.55 12.10
N SER A 1026 4.77 8.03 11.36
CA SER A 1026 5.33 7.55 10.12
C SER A 1026 5.62 6.05 10.04
N SER A 1027 5.09 5.41 8.99
CA SER A 1027 5.69 4.26 8.32
C SER A 1027 5.23 4.24 6.85
N PRO A 1028 6.13 4.30 5.86
CA PRO A 1028 5.76 4.18 4.45
C PRO A 1028 5.96 2.74 3.93
N ARG A 1029 4.90 2.22 3.27
CA ARG A 1029 4.83 1.07 2.32
C ARG A 1029 4.79 -0.33 2.97
N SER A 1030 3.88 -1.25 2.63
CA SER A 1030 3.01 -1.42 1.45
C SER A 1030 1.56 -1.69 1.87
N SER A 1031 0.59 -0.88 1.42
CA SER A 1031 -0.83 -1.20 1.56
C SER A 1031 -1.22 -2.28 0.54
N ASN A 1032 -1.17 -3.55 0.95
CA ASN A 1032 -1.84 -4.62 0.22
C ASN A 1032 -3.34 -4.51 0.50
N LEU A 1033 -4.04 -3.61 -0.18
CA LEU A 1033 -5.48 -3.48 -0.03
C LEU A 1033 -6.19 -4.78 -0.41
N SER A 1034 -7.23 -5.05 0.37
CA SER A 1034 -8.16 -6.15 0.19
C SER A 1034 -8.94 -5.98 -1.11
N ILE A 1035 -8.96 -7.03 -1.94
CA ILE A 1035 -9.86 -7.06 -3.10
C ILE A 1035 -11.29 -7.11 -2.57
N SER A 1036 -12.09 -6.09 -2.93
CA SER A 1036 -13.48 -5.97 -2.49
C SER A 1036 -14.42 -6.49 -3.56
N LEU A 1037 -15.22 -7.49 -3.21
CA LEU A 1037 -16.28 -8.01 -4.06
C LEU A 1037 -17.60 -7.27 -3.82
N ASN A 1038 -18.15 -6.58 -4.82
CA ASN A 1038 -19.45 -5.90 -4.69
C ASN A 1038 -20.56 -6.65 -5.45
N ILE A 1039 -21.65 -6.99 -4.76
CA ILE A 1039 -22.82 -7.71 -5.30
C ILE A 1039 -24.07 -6.82 -5.16
N SER A 1040 -24.87 -6.66 -6.21
CA SER A 1040 -26.14 -5.91 -6.17
C SER A 1040 -27.26 -6.62 -6.92
N ASP A 1041 -28.44 -6.70 -6.28
CA ASP A 1041 -29.65 -7.37 -6.82
C ASP A 1041 -30.64 -6.40 -7.49
N SER A 1042 -30.43 -5.08 -7.42
CA SER A 1042 -31.44 -4.08 -7.82
C SER A 1042 -30.95 -2.84 -8.55
N SER A 1043 -29.65 -2.50 -8.48
CA SER A 1043 -29.05 -1.44 -9.28
C SER A 1043 -27.66 -1.85 -9.78
N PRO A 1044 -27.43 -1.97 -11.11
CA PRO A 1044 -26.14 -2.37 -11.65
C PRO A 1044 -25.07 -1.28 -11.52
N SER A 1045 -25.44 -0.01 -11.32
CA SER A 1045 -24.50 1.13 -11.25
C SER A 1045 -23.94 1.36 -9.84
N LEU A 1046 -24.68 1.02 -8.79
CA LEU A 1046 -24.33 1.33 -7.40
C LEU A 1046 -23.02 0.66 -6.91
N PRO A 1047 -22.75 -0.64 -7.17
CA PRO A 1047 -21.44 -1.26 -6.89
C PRO A 1047 -20.26 -0.48 -7.48
N TYR A 1048 -20.41 0.01 -8.70
CA TYR A 1048 -19.37 0.74 -9.41
C TYR A 1048 -19.22 2.15 -8.88
N ALA A 1049 -20.32 2.81 -8.49
CA ALA A 1049 -20.29 4.11 -7.83
C ALA A 1049 -19.53 4.04 -6.49
N LEU A 1050 -19.69 2.97 -5.71
CA LEU A 1050 -18.93 2.76 -4.48
C LEU A 1050 -17.44 2.52 -4.74
N CYS A 1051 -17.10 1.71 -5.75
CA CYS A 1051 -15.71 1.52 -6.18
C CYS A 1051 -15.09 2.86 -6.62
N ALA A 1052 -15.84 3.68 -7.36
CA ALA A 1052 -15.39 4.98 -7.83
C ALA A 1052 -15.19 5.96 -6.65
N LEU A 1053 -16.15 6.02 -5.72
CA LEU A 1053 -16.07 6.86 -4.52
C LEU A 1053 -14.91 6.45 -3.62
N THR A 1054 -14.63 5.16 -3.48
CA THR A 1054 -13.47 4.66 -2.72
C THR A 1054 -12.17 5.12 -3.37
N ASN A 1055 -12.04 4.94 -4.69
CA ASN A 1055 -10.88 5.39 -5.45
C ASN A 1055 -10.68 6.92 -5.33
N LEU A 1056 -11.74 7.70 -5.56
CA LEU A 1056 -11.72 9.16 -5.47
C LEU A 1056 -11.47 9.67 -4.04
N GLY A 1057 -11.95 8.96 -3.02
CA GLY A 1057 -11.67 9.26 -1.62
C GLY A 1057 -10.18 9.10 -1.29
N CYS A 1058 -9.56 8.00 -1.71
CA CYS A 1058 -8.11 7.82 -1.58
C CYS A 1058 -7.32 8.85 -2.40
N GLN A 1059 -7.81 9.21 -3.60
CA GLN A 1059 -7.20 10.26 -4.41
C GLN A 1059 -7.24 11.62 -3.69
N LEU A 1060 -8.37 11.96 -3.08
CA LEU A 1060 -8.53 13.19 -2.30
C LEU A 1060 -7.58 13.21 -1.09
N GLU A 1061 -7.49 12.11 -0.34
CA GLU A 1061 -6.65 11.98 0.86
C GLU A 1061 -5.15 12.11 0.53
N HIS A 1062 -4.70 11.45 -0.53
CA HIS A 1062 -3.27 11.40 -0.88
C HIS A 1062 -2.80 12.53 -1.79
N GLU A 1063 -3.67 13.07 -2.65
CA GLU A 1063 -3.31 14.05 -3.68
C GLU A 1063 -3.94 15.43 -3.46
N GLY A 1064 -4.96 15.55 -2.60
CA GLY A 1064 -5.72 16.79 -2.43
C GLY A 1064 -6.59 17.17 -3.64
N CYS A 1065 -6.76 16.24 -4.59
CA CYS A 1065 -7.52 16.44 -5.83
C CYS A 1065 -8.39 15.22 -6.12
N VAL A 1066 -9.39 15.42 -6.99
CA VAL A 1066 -10.22 14.36 -7.55
C VAL A 1066 -10.34 14.52 -9.06
N ASP A 1067 -10.39 13.41 -9.80
CA ASP A 1067 -10.66 13.40 -11.24
C ASP A 1067 -11.82 12.45 -11.54
N VAL A 1068 -13.03 12.92 -11.23
CA VAL A 1068 -14.27 12.12 -11.31
C VAL A 1068 -14.44 11.57 -12.73
N VAL A 1069 -14.30 12.42 -13.76
CA VAL A 1069 -14.56 12.02 -15.15
C VAL A 1069 -13.63 10.92 -15.62
N HIS A 1070 -12.33 11.03 -15.37
CA HIS A 1070 -11.38 9.98 -15.79
C HIS A 1070 -11.60 8.65 -15.06
N VAL A 1071 -11.94 8.68 -13.76
CA VAL A 1071 -12.29 7.45 -13.03
C VAL A 1071 -13.54 6.80 -13.64
N LEU A 1072 -14.62 7.56 -13.82
CA LEU A 1072 -15.88 7.02 -14.36
C LEU A 1072 -15.75 6.55 -15.82
N ALA A 1073 -14.99 7.27 -16.64
CA ALA A 1073 -14.73 6.91 -18.02
C ALA A 1073 -13.88 5.63 -18.12
N SER A 1074 -12.89 5.46 -17.23
CA SER A 1074 -12.09 4.23 -17.16
C SER A 1074 -12.93 3.00 -16.77
N TYR A 1075 -13.97 3.18 -15.95
CA TYR A 1075 -14.89 2.09 -15.61
C TYR A 1075 -15.87 1.79 -16.75
N GLN A 1076 -16.33 2.82 -17.47
CA GLN A 1076 -17.16 2.67 -18.66
C GLN A 1076 -16.41 1.89 -19.77
N GLU A 1077 -15.09 2.04 -19.91
CA GLU A 1077 -14.27 1.23 -20.83
C GLU A 1077 -14.26 -0.26 -20.46
N LYS A 1078 -14.40 -0.60 -19.17
CA LYS A 1078 -14.47 -1.99 -18.69
C LYS A 1078 -15.87 -2.59 -18.85
N ARG A 1079 -16.92 -1.77 -18.74
CA ARG A 1079 -18.32 -2.18 -18.89
C ARG A 1079 -19.16 -1.07 -19.52
N CYS A 1080 -19.62 -1.31 -20.74
CA CYS A 1080 -20.53 -0.38 -21.42
C CYS A 1080 -21.90 -0.32 -20.73
N GLY A 1081 -22.54 0.85 -20.83
CA GLY A 1081 -23.88 1.07 -20.27
C GLY A 1081 -23.93 1.02 -18.75
N LEU A 1082 -22.79 1.23 -18.09
CA LEU A 1082 -22.68 1.16 -16.64
C LEU A 1082 -23.47 2.28 -15.94
N TRP A 1083 -23.30 3.51 -16.42
CA TRP A 1083 -23.99 4.69 -15.90
C TRP A 1083 -25.36 4.79 -16.56
N SER A 1084 -26.39 4.31 -15.87
CA SER A 1084 -27.75 4.18 -16.39
C SER A 1084 -28.51 5.50 -16.40
N SER A 1085 -28.13 6.43 -15.53
CA SER A 1085 -28.75 7.75 -15.43
C SER A 1085 -27.75 8.80 -14.95
N LYS A 1086 -28.05 10.07 -15.24
CA LYS A 1086 -27.32 11.22 -14.68
C LYS A 1086 -27.27 11.20 -13.15
N HIS A 1087 -28.30 10.63 -12.51
CA HIS A 1087 -28.38 10.53 -11.06
C HIS A 1087 -27.24 9.71 -10.45
N ASP A 1088 -26.75 8.69 -11.17
CA ASP A 1088 -25.61 7.87 -10.74
C ASP A 1088 -24.34 8.74 -10.55
N ILE A 1089 -24.13 9.71 -11.45
CA ILE A 1089 -22.98 10.62 -11.41
C ILE A 1089 -23.21 11.74 -10.39
N GLU A 1090 -24.42 12.30 -10.32
CA GLU A 1090 -24.77 13.30 -9.31
C GLU A 1090 -24.57 12.78 -7.89
N PHE A 1091 -24.92 11.50 -7.64
CA PHE A 1091 -24.68 10.82 -6.38
C PHE A 1091 -23.19 10.83 -5.99
N ILE A 1092 -22.29 10.52 -6.94
CA ILE A 1092 -20.85 10.53 -6.69
C ILE A 1092 -20.35 11.94 -6.33
N TYR A 1093 -20.79 12.96 -7.09
CA TYR A 1093 -20.43 14.34 -6.81
C TYR A 1093 -20.96 14.84 -5.45
N GLU A 1094 -22.19 14.48 -5.11
CA GLU A 1094 -22.82 14.81 -3.82
C GLU A 1094 -22.03 14.19 -2.67
N LYS A 1095 -21.68 12.90 -2.73
CA LYS A 1095 -20.92 12.24 -1.65
C LYS A 1095 -19.50 12.77 -1.52
N LEU A 1096 -18.84 13.08 -2.63
CA LEU A 1096 -17.55 13.77 -2.60
C LEU A 1096 -17.63 15.18 -1.97
N SER A 1097 -18.73 15.91 -2.19
CA SER A 1097 -18.92 17.23 -1.55
C SER A 1097 -18.99 17.13 -0.02
N ILE A 1098 -19.62 16.07 0.49
CA ILE A 1098 -19.70 15.78 1.92
C ILE A 1098 -18.31 15.40 2.45
N LEU A 1099 -17.58 14.53 1.73
CA LEU A 1099 -16.22 14.14 2.11
C LEU A 1099 -15.31 15.37 2.22
N ILE A 1100 -15.28 16.21 1.19
CA ILE A 1100 -14.48 17.44 1.14
C ILE A 1100 -14.91 18.44 2.24
N GLY A 1101 -16.20 18.54 2.54
CA GLY A 1101 -16.71 19.41 3.61
C GLY A 1101 -16.42 18.90 5.04
N GLY A 1102 -16.35 17.57 5.22
CA GLY A 1102 -16.06 16.92 6.51
C GLY A 1102 -14.57 16.80 6.81
N THR A 1103 -13.75 16.61 5.78
CA THR A 1103 -12.30 16.74 5.85
C THR A 1103 -11.95 18.23 5.85
N ARG A 1104 -11.83 18.86 7.02
CA ARG A 1104 -11.00 20.08 7.10
C ARG A 1104 -9.56 19.67 6.81
N VAL A 1105 -9.20 19.60 5.53
CA VAL A 1105 -7.84 19.54 4.99
C VAL A 1105 -7.42 20.94 4.65
#